data_AF-A0AAD7MSJ6-F1
#
_entry.id   AF-A0AAD7MSJ6-F1
#
_cell.length_a   1.000
_cell.length_b   1.000
_cell.length_c   1.000
_cell.angle_alpha   90.00
_cell.angle_beta   90.00
_cell.angle_gamma   90.00
#
_symmetry.space_group_name_H-M   'P 1'
#
loop_
_entity.id
_entity.type
_entity.pdbx_description
1 polymer ?
#
loop_
_entity_poly.entity_id
_entity_poly.type
_entity_poly.pdbx_seq_one_letter_code
_entity_poly.pdbx_strand_id
1 'polypeptide(L)'
;MCLTDTSEVEVKLDPRGGGIAPALIQEGLVPCAPWTPSVAITVQVLEAYRVAHVRCPQLAIQPYVKSLCDLHGVAFHPYLSQQFSIAYDVYLAIRRRTDEQVMKALGRDSTWRLKHACPVCMYKLQGEDVLIFEMLTAMDGNDSLKRVLRRSRADDEGDGEPTLGKLKERVDNRDASDGYYLSREKVDTWAKTRLAELLTVRFQDDGNPCADRWKNMVNDVTSKMWGIFDETGIFLALFRHGFVLVIADMIRSGELVKYPLAVVQELLDVFGMKIGARYDIGCHFDATVKNSELGDLARRNRLKCLVGSFHGHAHNWLCQLSFLATYVEGMGLEDLEGCERYFSCSNGLAKSCRYASRFHRQQEITTYAKHFDSFETYANLSKFLCTNYRQSLGILKTEPTLCNWMRQEGVRSFDEFHSWLREEREYLVGLKQAAKTNVETLEMEYVQKLLLSFFQTYRMLTNQCLPRAKYKVVAEEARRARGDDAAYVPGVAKAELARRHAKEKVEKDLESVQALEAVLEVAERWTLASPKWAATVVEIKRRKYQLALDALELLIVERIFELTKMNQSQTGYKMRKHIAKALQARSKAVKSAIDRYNAAAVLLDPPMPHLTWEQVVEYAFLADFDILLDTRAEVQSRPWTRPAYRMAMDCYFKIVRAREEIKCLNVEIPRVVTWIHDEYRVLRKKEVELWAAGNKSEEELEADRGLAVQVRKYRERCGRFDAAHMRRFRALAKDPWFTRSLVPGTSLEVLEAQKEAREARRAATQEQMQVDSEEEVEVASTSTGAVGREAEEAWVDEEGDEELEEGLSAQLYTLSMLAVDGVGAGRSDDEG
;
A
#
# COMPACT_ATOMS: atom_id res chain seq x y z
N MET A 1 38.02 -23.57 13.51
CA MET A 1 37.33 -24.64 12.76
C MET A 1 37.92 -24.67 11.37
N CYS A 2 38.53 -25.78 10.95
CA CYS A 2 38.60 -26.06 9.51
C CYS A 2 37.18 -26.36 9.02
N LEU A 3 36.86 -25.99 7.79
CA LEU A 3 35.54 -26.23 7.19
C LEU A 3 35.49 -27.54 6.39
N THR A 4 36.55 -28.33 6.45
CA THR A 4 36.94 -29.31 5.43
C THR A 4 37.54 -30.55 6.06
N ASP A 5 36.70 -31.47 6.54
CA ASP A 5 37.08 -32.86 6.84
C ASP A 5 35.86 -33.76 6.69
N THR A 6 35.99 -34.86 5.94
CA THR A 6 34.99 -35.95 5.94
C THR A 6 35.48 -37.02 6.91
N SER A 7 34.85 -37.09 8.09
CA SER A 7 35.11 -38.09 9.12
C SER A 7 34.02 -39.17 9.12
N GLU A 8 34.41 -40.41 9.39
CA GLU A 8 33.48 -41.44 9.83
C GLU A 8 33.12 -41.18 11.30
N VAL A 9 31.82 -41.25 11.64
CA VAL A 9 31.30 -40.90 12.96
C VAL A 9 30.42 -42.05 13.46
N GLU A 10 30.79 -42.64 14.60
CA GLU A 10 29.95 -43.63 15.30
C GLU A 10 28.75 -42.95 15.98
N VAL A 11 27.66 -42.79 15.23
CA VAL A 11 26.39 -42.26 15.76
C VAL A 11 25.70 -43.33 16.59
N LYS A 12 25.66 -43.14 17.92
CA LYS A 12 24.94 -44.04 18.83
C LYS A 12 23.44 -43.89 18.65
N LEU A 13 22.75 -44.99 18.34
CA LEU A 13 21.29 -45.00 18.21
C LEU A 13 20.65 -44.90 19.60
N ASP A 14 19.72 -43.95 19.78
CA ASP A 14 18.96 -43.80 21.02
C ASP A 14 18.08 -45.06 21.25
N PRO A 15 18.23 -45.79 22.37
CA PRO A 15 17.45 -46.99 22.65
C PRO A 15 15.95 -46.74 22.81
N ARG A 16 15.51 -45.47 22.91
CA ARG A 16 14.09 -45.08 22.94
C ARG A 16 13.40 -45.10 21.57
N GLY A 17 14.06 -45.64 20.54
CA GLY A 17 13.39 -46.09 19.30
C GLY A 17 13.24 -45.05 18.18
N GLY A 18 13.96 -43.92 18.24
CA GLY A 18 13.86 -42.87 17.22
C GLY A 18 14.37 -43.24 15.82
N GLY A 19 15.25 -44.24 15.71
CA GLY A 19 15.90 -44.63 14.45
C GLY A 19 17.05 -43.69 14.04
N ILE A 20 17.59 -43.91 12.83
CA ILE A 20 18.84 -43.29 12.38
C ILE A 20 18.73 -41.76 12.23
N ALA A 21 17.62 -41.25 11.69
CA ALA A 21 17.49 -39.83 11.38
C ALA A 21 17.46 -38.92 12.63
N PRO A 22 16.70 -39.22 13.72
CA PRO A 22 16.80 -38.46 14.96
C PRO A 22 18.17 -38.55 15.64
N ALA A 23 18.85 -39.70 15.60
CA ALA A 23 20.18 -39.85 16.18
C ALA A 23 21.21 -38.95 15.46
N LEU A 24 21.17 -38.87 14.12
CA LEU A 24 21.96 -37.90 13.35
C LEU A 24 21.66 -36.45 13.78
N ILE A 25 20.39 -36.10 13.99
CA ILE A 25 19.99 -34.74 14.41
C ILE A 25 20.49 -34.41 15.83
N GLN A 26 20.55 -35.38 16.74
CA GLN A 26 21.16 -35.22 18.07
C GLN A 26 22.65 -34.85 17.96
N GLU A 27 23.40 -35.49 17.05
CA GLU A 27 24.80 -35.17 16.71
C GLU A 27 24.95 -33.92 15.81
N GLY A 28 23.89 -33.18 15.55
CA GLY A 28 23.93 -31.95 14.74
C GLY A 28 24.09 -32.17 13.22
N LEU A 29 23.80 -33.39 12.74
CA LEU A 29 23.85 -33.81 11.34
C LEU A 29 22.43 -33.94 10.76
N VAL A 30 22.15 -33.25 9.65
CA VAL A 30 20.86 -33.32 8.97
C VAL A 30 20.94 -34.32 7.80
N PRO A 31 20.15 -35.40 7.79
CA PRO A 31 20.25 -36.46 6.79
C PRO A 31 19.75 -36.03 5.40
N CYS A 32 20.45 -36.47 4.35
CA CYS A 32 20.07 -36.23 2.95
C CYS A 32 19.03 -37.24 2.40
N ALA A 33 18.57 -38.19 3.21
CA ALA A 33 17.51 -39.15 2.88
C ALA A 33 16.74 -39.58 4.17
N PRO A 34 15.42 -39.85 4.09
CA PRO A 34 14.59 -40.02 5.30
C PRO A 34 14.76 -41.36 6.03
N TRP A 35 15.05 -42.46 5.32
CA TRP A 35 15.04 -43.81 5.90
C TRP A 35 16.44 -44.41 6.08
N THR A 36 17.29 -44.29 5.06
CA THR A 36 18.65 -44.86 5.01
C THR A 36 19.65 -43.81 4.52
N PRO A 37 19.98 -42.80 5.35
CA PRO A 37 20.92 -41.75 4.97
C PRO A 37 22.36 -42.25 4.89
N SER A 38 22.93 -42.29 3.68
CA SER A 38 24.37 -42.49 3.44
C SER A 38 25.17 -41.18 3.42
N VAL A 39 24.49 -40.03 3.47
CA VAL A 39 25.07 -38.68 3.53
C VAL A 39 24.23 -37.82 4.47
N ALA A 40 24.90 -37.00 5.27
CA ALA A 40 24.29 -35.97 6.10
C ALA A 40 25.15 -34.69 6.04
N ILE A 41 24.56 -33.54 6.39
CA ILE A 41 25.22 -32.23 6.36
C ILE A 41 25.06 -31.56 7.72
N THR A 42 26.13 -30.97 8.26
CA THR A 42 26.08 -30.33 9.58
C THR A 42 25.12 -29.13 9.60
N VAL A 43 24.40 -28.97 10.71
CA VAL A 43 23.52 -27.80 10.96
C VAL A 43 24.30 -26.48 10.80
N GLN A 44 25.60 -26.48 11.11
CA GLN A 44 26.49 -25.33 10.96
C GLN A 44 26.65 -24.90 9.48
N VAL A 45 26.83 -25.83 8.55
CA VAL A 45 26.94 -25.54 7.11
C VAL A 45 25.59 -25.06 6.54
N LEU A 46 24.47 -25.64 7.01
CA LEU A 46 23.12 -25.24 6.59
C LEU A 46 22.73 -23.85 7.12
N GLU A 47 23.10 -23.50 8.36
CA GLU A 47 22.92 -22.16 8.91
C GLU A 47 23.85 -21.13 8.24
N ALA A 48 25.10 -21.49 7.96
CA ALA A 48 26.03 -20.64 7.20
C ALA A 48 25.46 -20.31 5.82
N TYR A 49 24.90 -21.30 5.11
CA TYR A 49 24.18 -21.06 3.86
C TYR A 49 22.96 -20.15 4.07
N ARG A 50 22.09 -20.46 5.05
CA ARG A 50 20.88 -19.67 5.30
C ARG A 50 21.20 -18.20 5.53
N VAL A 51 22.19 -17.90 6.38
CA VAL A 51 22.62 -16.54 6.73
C VAL A 51 23.26 -15.83 5.54
N ALA A 52 24.11 -16.53 4.76
CA ALA A 52 24.71 -15.97 3.55
C ALA A 52 23.67 -15.67 2.47
N HIS A 53 22.70 -16.58 2.28
CA HIS A 53 21.61 -16.42 1.30
C HIS A 53 20.67 -15.26 1.65
N VAL A 54 20.19 -15.13 2.90
CA VAL A 54 19.28 -14.02 3.25
C VAL A 54 19.95 -12.64 3.20
N ARG A 55 21.28 -12.56 3.35
CA ARG A 55 22.05 -11.32 3.14
C ARG A 55 22.41 -11.09 1.67
N CYS A 56 22.66 -12.15 0.91
CA CYS A 56 22.94 -12.11 -0.52
C CYS A 56 21.99 -13.05 -1.27
N PRO A 57 20.72 -12.65 -1.54
CA PRO A 57 19.70 -13.53 -2.11
C PRO A 57 20.00 -14.03 -3.54
N GLN A 58 21.08 -13.55 -4.16
CA GLN A 58 21.59 -14.10 -5.41
C GLN A 58 22.39 -15.40 -5.24
N LEU A 59 22.80 -15.75 -4.02
CA LEU A 59 23.55 -16.96 -3.68
C LEU A 59 22.60 -18.17 -3.61
N ALA A 60 22.32 -18.77 -4.77
CA ALA A 60 21.58 -20.02 -4.85
C ALA A 60 22.39 -21.22 -4.31
N ILE A 61 21.70 -22.33 -4.02
CA ILE A 61 22.30 -23.57 -3.48
C ILE A 61 23.46 -24.07 -4.38
N GLN A 62 23.29 -24.13 -5.70
CA GLN A 62 24.30 -24.72 -6.59
C GLN A 62 25.64 -23.96 -6.56
N PRO A 63 25.71 -22.62 -6.69
CA PRO A 63 26.95 -21.88 -6.44
C PRO A 63 27.59 -22.16 -5.08
N TYR A 64 26.81 -22.22 -4.00
CA TYR A 64 27.35 -22.50 -2.66
C TYR A 64 27.92 -23.93 -2.55
N VAL A 65 27.20 -24.93 -3.06
CA VAL A 65 27.66 -26.33 -3.09
C VAL A 65 28.87 -26.50 -4.00
N LYS A 66 29.00 -25.73 -5.09
CA LYS A 66 30.24 -25.66 -5.87
C LYS A 66 31.41 -25.16 -5.03
N SER A 67 31.24 -24.06 -4.31
CA SER A 67 32.30 -23.56 -3.40
C SER A 67 32.67 -24.56 -2.30
N LEU A 68 31.73 -25.39 -1.81
CA LEU A 68 32.07 -26.51 -0.93
C LEU A 68 32.91 -27.58 -1.66
N CYS A 69 32.56 -27.94 -2.91
CA CYS A 69 33.37 -28.87 -3.72
C CYS A 69 34.78 -28.32 -3.96
N ASP A 70 34.90 -27.04 -4.32
CA ASP A 70 36.17 -26.34 -4.55
C ASP A 70 37.04 -26.33 -3.28
N LEU A 71 36.44 -26.06 -2.11
CA LEU A 71 37.13 -26.10 -0.80
C LEU A 71 37.57 -27.52 -0.39
N HIS A 72 36.83 -28.54 -0.80
CA HIS A 72 37.15 -29.95 -0.54
C HIS A 72 38.10 -30.56 -1.61
N GLY A 73 38.44 -29.81 -2.66
CA GLY A 73 39.28 -30.31 -3.76
C GLY A 73 38.60 -31.37 -4.65
N VAL A 74 37.26 -31.46 -4.65
CA VAL A 74 36.49 -32.49 -5.37
C VAL A 74 35.70 -31.93 -6.55
N ALA A 75 35.41 -32.76 -7.54
CA ALA A 75 34.61 -32.36 -8.70
C ALA A 75 33.13 -32.15 -8.31
N PHE A 76 32.53 -31.04 -8.77
CA PHE A 76 31.10 -30.80 -8.59
C PHE A 76 30.26 -31.79 -9.41
N HIS A 77 29.37 -32.53 -8.74
CA HIS A 77 28.33 -33.34 -9.36
C HIS A 77 26.92 -32.81 -9.04
N PRO A 78 25.96 -32.78 -9.99
CA PRO A 78 24.63 -32.20 -9.76
C PRO A 78 23.83 -32.77 -8.58
N TYR A 79 24.04 -34.05 -8.24
CA TYR A 79 23.34 -34.69 -7.12
C TYR A 79 23.69 -34.08 -5.76
N LEU A 80 24.87 -33.46 -5.61
CA LEU A 80 25.30 -32.80 -4.37
C LEU A 80 24.38 -31.61 -4.04
N SER A 81 23.96 -30.84 -5.05
CA SER A 81 22.97 -29.76 -4.87
C SER A 81 21.59 -30.29 -4.47
N GLN A 82 21.22 -31.50 -4.93
CA GLN A 82 19.96 -32.14 -4.56
C GLN A 82 20.00 -32.65 -3.12
N GLN A 83 21.08 -33.33 -2.73
CA GLN A 83 21.31 -33.76 -1.34
C GLN A 83 21.31 -32.56 -0.38
N PHE A 84 22.01 -31.47 -0.75
CA PHE A 84 21.99 -30.22 0.01
C PHE A 84 20.57 -29.65 0.15
N SER A 85 19.80 -29.59 -0.94
CA SER A 85 18.41 -29.10 -0.89
C SER A 85 17.54 -29.93 0.05
N ILE A 86 17.67 -31.27 0.05
CA ILE A 86 16.89 -32.15 0.93
C ILE A 86 17.22 -31.88 2.41
N ALA A 87 18.52 -31.83 2.76
CA ALA A 87 18.93 -31.51 4.12
C ALA A 87 18.53 -30.08 4.53
N TYR A 88 18.59 -29.12 3.61
CA TYR A 88 18.17 -27.74 3.84
C TYR A 88 16.66 -27.60 4.06
N ASP A 89 15.82 -28.32 3.32
CA ASP A 89 14.36 -28.35 3.53
C ASP A 89 14.00 -28.91 4.90
N VAL A 90 14.67 -30.00 5.33
CA VAL A 90 14.51 -30.59 6.68
C VAL A 90 14.96 -29.59 7.76
N TYR A 91 16.12 -28.94 7.58
CA TYR A 91 16.61 -27.92 8.49
C TYR A 91 15.65 -26.73 8.63
N LEU A 92 15.10 -26.22 7.51
CA LEU A 92 14.12 -25.13 7.54
C LEU A 92 12.79 -25.56 8.19
N ALA A 93 12.36 -26.82 8.04
CA ALA A 93 11.19 -27.35 8.73
C ALA A 93 11.40 -27.43 10.26
N ILE A 94 12.55 -27.92 10.71
CA ILE A 94 12.94 -27.94 12.13
C ILE A 94 13.00 -26.50 12.68
N ARG A 95 13.63 -25.57 11.94
CA ARG A 95 13.67 -24.15 12.29
C ARG A 95 12.27 -23.56 12.48
N ARG A 96 11.36 -23.77 11.51
CA ARG A 96 10.00 -23.25 11.58
C ARG A 96 9.25 -23.80 12.80
N ARG A 97 9.26 -25.13 13.00
CA ARG A 97 8.60 -25.77 14.16
C ARG A 97 9.21 -25.34 15.51
N THR A 98 10.46 -24.87 15.52
CA THR A 98 11.10 -24.25 16.69
C THR A 98 10.59 -22.82 16.92
N ASP A 99 10.54 -21.97 15.89
CA ASP A 99 9.97 -20.62 16.00
C ASP A 99 8.45 -20.68 16.37
N GLU A 100 7.68 -21.63 15.82
CA GLU A 100 6.27 -21.90 16.17
C GLU A 100 6.08 -22.19 17.67
N GLN A 101 6.92 -23.06 18.25
CA GLN A 101 6.88 -23.37 19.68
C GLN A 101 7.24 -22.16 20.55
N VAL A 102 8.25 -21.37 20.15
CA VAL A 102 8.61 -20.11 20.84
C VAL A 102 7.45 -19.11 20.80
N MET A 103 6.77 -18.95 19.67
CA MET A 103 5.61 -18.07 19.56
C MET A 103 4.45 -18.54 20.45
N LYS A 104 4.12 -19.84 20.41
CA LYS A 104 3.11 -20.44 21.30
C LYS A 104 3.44 -20.22 22.78
N ALA A 105 4.70 -20.41 23.18
CA ALA A 105 5.15 -20.19 24.55
C ALA A 105 5.04 -18.73 25.00
N LEU A 106 5.15 -17.78 24.06
CA LEU A 106 4.99 -16.35 24.26
C LEU A 106 3.53 -15.85 24.13
N GLY A 107 2.57 -16.74 23.87
CA GLY A 107 1.17 -16.35 23.63
C GLY A 107 0.95 -15.61 22.30
N ARG A 108 1.86 -15.74 21.33
CA ARG A 108 1.85 -15.05 20.03
C ARG A 108 1.25 -15.96 18.97
N ASP A 109 0.12 -15.58 18.42
CA ASP A 109 -0.57 -16.29 17.33
C ASP A 109 -0.16 -15.76 15.95
N SER A 110 -0.88 -16.16 14.89
CA SER A 110 -0.67 -15.66 13.53
C SER A 110 -1.11 -14.20 13.35
N THR A 111 -2.11 -13.72 14.11
CA THR A 111 -2.60 -12.32 14.02
C THR A 111 -1.68 -11.34 14.76
N TRP A 112 -1.02 -11.77 15.84
CA TRP A 112 -0.09 -11.00 16.65
C TRP A 112 0.96 -10.30 15.80
N ARG A 113 1.56 -11.01 14.82
CA ARG A 113 2.63 -10.47 13.96
C ARG A 113 2.17 -9.22 13.21
N LEU A 114 0.99 -9.21 12.61
CA LEU A 114 0.52 -8.05 11.84
C LEU A 114 0.28 -6.83 12.76
N LYS A 115 -0.24 -7.08 13.97
CA LYS A 115 -0.45 -6.03 15.01
C LYS A 115 0.85 -5.51 15.65
N HIS A 116 1.94 -6.28 15.66
CA HIS A 116 3.18 -5.93 16.37
C HIS A 116 4.42 -5.75 15.46
N ALA A 117 4.29 -5.89 14.13
CA ALA A 117 5.43 -5.87 13.21
C ALA A 117 6.19 -4.53 13.16
N CYS A 118 5.58 -3.40 13.54
CA CYS A 118 6.28 -2.13 13.67
C CYS A 118 6.09 -1.53 15.08
N PRO A 119 7.15 -1.50 15.93
CA PRO A 119 7.06 -0.95 17.29
C PRO A 119 6.91 0.58 17.31
N VAL A 120 7.09 1.26 16.17
CA VAL A 120 6.76 2.68 16.04
C VAL A 120 5.28 2.88 15.80
N CYS A 121 4.71 2.24 14.77
CA CYS A 121 3.33 2.54 14.36
C CYS A 121 2.30 2.05 15.38
N MET A 122 2.55 0.88 15.98
CA MET A 122 1.53 0.12 16.70
C MET A 122 1.59 0.27 18.23
N TYR A 123 2.78 0.44 18.81
CA TYR A 123 2.97 0.38 20.26
C TYR A 123 2.60 1.68 20.99
N LYS A 124 1.31 2.04 20.93
CA LYS A 124 0.72 3.28 21.46
C LYS A 124 0.91 3.43 22.97
N LEU A 125 1.23 4.64 23.42
CA LEU A 125 1.44 4.97 24.84
C LEU A 125 0.30 5.80 25.43
N GLN A 126 0.11 5.70 26.75
CA GLN A 126 -0.79 6.57 27.50
C GLN A 126 -0.35 8.04 27.41
N GLY A 127 -1.28 8.93 27.07
CA GLY A 127 -1.02 10.38 27.01
C GLY A 127 -0.18 10.85 25.83
N GLU A 128 0.01 10.02 24.79
CA GLU A 128 0.68 10.44 23.56
C GLU A 128 -0.18 11.43 22.72
N ASP A 129 0.49 12.26 21.91
CA ASP A 129 -0.18 13.20 21.03
C ASP A 129 -0.98 12.49 19.93
N VAL A 130 -2.26 12.81 19.78
CA VAL A 130 -3.09 12.28 18.69
C VAL A 130 -2.57 12.78 17.34
N LEU A 131 -2.28 11.83 16.45
CA LEU A 131 -1.88 12.04 15.07
C LEU A 131 -3.08 12.03 14.11
N ILE A 132 -2.95 12.70 12.97
CA ILE A 132 -4.01 12.80 11.94
C ILE A 132 -4.20 11.45 11.24
N PHE A 133 -3.10 10.82 10.83
CA PHE A 133 -3.06 9.41 10.48
C PHE A 133 -2.50 8.62 11.67
N GLU A 134 -3.18 7.54 12.06
CA GLU A 134 -2.66 6.62 13.08
C GLU A 134 -1.67 5.62 12.47
N MET A 135 -1.73 5.44 11.14
CA MET A 135 -0.86 4.57 10.37
C MET A 135 -0.64 5.15 8.97
N LEU A 136 0.62 5.25 8.56
CA LEU A 136 1.00 5.48 7.16
C LEU A 136 1.55 4.18 6.57
N THR A 137 1.11 3.86 5.35
CA THR A 137 1.51 2.65 4.61
C THR A 137 1.80 2.99 3.15
N ALA A 138 2.78 2.31 2.56
CA ALA A 138 2.97 2.25 1.12
C ALA A 138 2.53 0.86 0.61
N MET A 139 1.98 0.79 -0.60
CA MET A 139 1.72 -0.48 -1.28
C MET A 139 1.96 -0.34 -2.79
N ASP A 140 2.50 -1.39 -3.40
CA ASP A 140 2.96 -1.39 -4.80
C ASP A 140 3.17 -2.81 -5.36
N GLY A 141 3.25 -2.94 -6.69
CA GLY A 141 3.53 -4.20 -7.38
C GLY A 141 4.99 -4.37 -7.82
N ASN A 142 5.43 -5.62 -7.98
CA ASN A 142 6.75 -5.94 -8.51
C ASN A 142 6.73 -7.25 -9.31
N ASP A 143 7.02 -7.15 -10.60
CA ASP A 143 7.05 -8.28 -11.53
C ASP A 143 8.37 -9.07 -11.52
N SER A 144 9.38 -8.68 -10.73
CA SER A 144 10.68 -9.35 -10.73
C SER A 144 10.61 -10.82 -10.28
N LEU A 145 9.72 -11.13 -9.32
CA LEU A 145 9.65 -12.43 -8.64
C LEU A 145 8.69 -13.45 -9.32
N LYS A 146 8.69 -13.52 -10.66
CA LYS A 146 7.88 -14.50 -11.41
C LYS A 146 8.39 -15.93 -11.26
N ARG A 147 7.47 -16.90 -11.21
CA ARG A 147 7.75 -18.34 -11.20
C ARG A 147 7.30 -18.98 -12.53
N VAL A 148 8.20 -19.72 -13.18
CA VAL A 148 7.88 -20.45 -14.41
C VAL A 148 7.06 -21.69 -14.06
N LEU A 149 5.91 -21.86 -14.70
CA LEU A 149 5.03 -23.01 -14.50
C LEU A 149 5.54 -24.22 -15.27
N ARG A 150 6.00 -25.27 -14.58
CA ARG A 150 6.60 -26.45 -15.24
C ARG A 150 5.52 -27.26 -15.97
N ARG A 151 5.59 -27.28 -17.30
CA ARG A 151 4.69 -28.03 -18.20
C ARG A 151 5.44 -29.09 -19.00
N SER A 152 4.71 -29.98 -19.68
CA SER A 152 5.26 -30.75 -20.81
C SER A 152 5.60 -29.81 -21.98
N ARG A 153 6.28 -30.33 -23.00
CA ARG A 153 6.13 -29.77 -24.35
C ARG A 153 4.66 -29.80 -24.74
N ALA A 154 4.25 -28.89 -25.63
CA ALA A 154 3.04 -29.09 -26.39
C ALA A 154 3.21 -30.34 -27.28
N ASP A 155 2.11 -30.99 -27.61
CA ASP A 155 2.10 -31.95 -28.71
C ASP A 155 1.88 -31.10 -29.99
N ASP A 156 2.85 -31.10 -30.90
CA ASP A 156 2.91 -30.17 -32.05
C ASP A 156 1.91 -30.56 -33.16
N GLU A 157 0.61 -30.36 -32.90
CA GLU A 157 -0.45 -30.42 -33.92
C GLU A 157 -0.43 -29.11 -34.74
N GLY A 158 -0.28 -29.25 -36.07
CA GLY A 158 0.19 -28.18 -36.95
C GLY A 158 -0.75 -26.97 -37.13
N ASP A 159 -0.12 -25.82 -37.40
CA ASP A 159 -0.72 -24.54 -37.83
C ASP A 159 -1.85 -23.94 -36.96
N GLY A 160 -2.04 -24.44 -35.74
CA GLY A 160 -2.93 -23.86 -34.72
C GLY A 160 -2.26 -22.81 -33.81
N GLU A 161 -3.05 -22.06 -33.03
CA GLU A 161 -2.52 -21.22 -31.94
C GLU A 161 -1.79 -22.09 -30.89
N PRO A 162 -0.62 -21.65 -30.38
CA PRO A 162 0.27 -22.50 -29.59
C PRO A 162 -0.38 -22.99 -28.29
N THR A 163 -0.63 -24.29 -28.22
CA THR A 163 -1.23 -24.95 -27.05
C THR A 163 -0.23 -25.05 -25.89
N LEU A 164 -0.73 -24.94 -24.65
CA LEU A 164 0.11 -25.08 -23.46
C LEU A 164 0.11 -26.52 -22.96
N GLY A 165 1.28 -27.16 -22.98
CA GLY A 165 1.49 -28.53 -22.50
C GLY A 165 0.97 -28.79 -21.07
N LYS A 166 0.68 -30.05 -20.77
CA LYS A 166 0.11 -30.53 -19.50
C LYS A 166 0.99 -30.13 -18.30
N LEU A 167 0.39 -29.78 -17.18
CA LEU A 167 1.10 -29.40 -15.95
C LEU A 167 1.94 -30.58 -15.43
N LYS A 168 3.19 -30.33 -15.04
CA LYS A 168 4.13 -31.32 -14.50
C LYS A 168 4.51 -31.08 -13.03
N GLU A 169 3.85 -30.15 -12.35
CA GLU A 169 4.12 -29.83 -10.95
C GLU A 169 3.33 -30.74 -10.00
N ARG A 170 4.02 -31.31 -9.01
CA ARG A 170 3.39 -32.01 -7.90
C ARG A 170 2.70 -30.98 -7.01
N VAL A 171 1.46 -31.25 -6.62
CA VAL A 171 0.73 -30.44 -5.64
C VAL A 171 1.46 -30.49 -4.29
N ASP A 172 1.68 -29.32 -3.69
CA ASP A 172 2.37 -29.13 -2.42
C ASP A 172 1.42 -28.37 -1.48
N ASN A 173 0.92 -29.06 -0.46
CA ASN A 173 -0.08 -28.54 0.48
C ASN A 173 0.54 -27.85 1.70
N ARG A 174 1.88 -27.74 1.76
CA ARG A 174 2.57 -27.04 2.84
C ARG A 174 2.32 -25.54 2.69
N ASP A 175 1.99 -24.86 3.79
CA ASP A 175 1.92 -23.40 3.81
C ASP A 175 3.29 -22.78 4.10
N ALA A 176 3.56 -21.62 3.51
CA ALA A 176 4.71 -20.76 3.78
C ALA A 176 4.31 -19.28 3.96
N SER A 177 3.01 -19.00 4.18
CA SER A 177 2.50 -17.67 4.43
C SER A 177 3.11 -17.05 5.69
N ASP A 178 3.17 -17.82 6.78
CA ASP A 178 3.83 -17.48 8.04
C ASP A 178 3.37 -16.11 8.62
N GLY A 179 2.10 -15.76 8.34
CA GLY A 179 1.48 -14.47 8.68
C GLY A 179 1.82 -13.29 7.76
N TYR A 180 2.62 -13.48 6.71
CA TYR A 180 3.02 -12.46 5.72
C TYR A 180 2.15 -12.46 4.45
N TYR A 181 1.67 -13.61 3.98
CA TYR A 181 0.89 -13.69 2.74
C TYR A 181 -0.62 -13.60 2.95
N LEU A 182 -1.30 -12.83 2.10
CA LEU A 182 -2.74 -12.94 1.89
C LEU A 182 -3.07 -14.25 1.15
N SER A 183 -4.15 -14.90 1.58
CA SER A 183 -4.67 -16.09 0.91
C SER A 183 -5.13 -15.74 -0.52
N ARG A 184 -5.03 -16.71 -1.44
CA ARG A 184 -5.47 -16.50 -2.82
C ARG A 184 -6.98 -16.25 -2.89
N GLU A 185 -7.72 -16.88 -1.99
CA GLU A 185 -9.18 -16.83 -1.88
C GLU A 185 -9.63 -15.44 -1.41
N LYS A 186 -8.95 -14.82 -0.42
CA LYS A 186 -9.21 -13.43 -0.02
C LYS A 186 -8.90 -12.43 -1.15
N VAL A 187 -7.89 -12.70 -1.98
CA VAL A 187 -7.55 -11.86 -3.16
C VAL A 187 -8.52 -12.08 -4.33
N ASP A 188 -8.88 -13.32 -4.66
CA ASP A 188 -9.78 -13.67 -5.77
C ASP A 188 -11.26 -13.36 -5.44
N THR A 189 -11.60 -13.07 -4.17
CA THR A 189 -12.88 -12.43 -3.78
C THR A 189 -13.11 -11.10 -4.51
N TRP A 190 -12.02 -10.39 -4.84
CA TRP A 190 -12.01 -9.15 -5.62
C TRP A 190 -11.72 -9.38 -7.13
N ALA A 191 -11.96 -10.59 -7.67
CA ALA A 191 -11.72 -10.89 -9.07
C ALA A 191 -12.68 -10.17 -10.06
N LYS A 192 -12.29 -10.15 -11.34
CA LYS A 192 -12.91 -9.35 -12.40
C LYS A 192 -14.43 -9.52 -12.55
N THR A 193 -15.00 -10.70 -12.26
CA THR A 193 -16.44 -10.96 -12.44
C THR A 193 -17.28 -10.00 -11.60
N ARG A 194 -16.93 -9.84 -10.31
CA ARG A 194 -17.64 -8.98 -9.35
C ARG A 194 -17.39 -7.49 -9.60
N LEU A 195 -16.18 -7.13 -10.06
CA LEU A 195 -15.90 -5.74 -10.44
C LEU A 195 -16.48 -5.34 -11.80
N ALA A 196 -16.67 -6.25 -12.76
CA ALA A 196 -17.22 -5.88 -14.07
C ALA A 196 -18.62 -5.23 -13.95
N GLU A 197 -19.46 -5.79 -13.07
CA GLU A 197 -20.80 -5.29 -12.78
C GLU A 197 -20.75 -3.95 -12.01
N LEU A 198 -19.90 -3.83 -10.99
CA LEU A 198 -19.74 -2.60 -10.21
C LEU A 198 -19.17 -1.43 -11.04
N LEU A 199 -18.18 -1.70 -11.90
CA LEU A 199 -17.44 -0.68 -12.65
C LEU A 199 -18.18 -0.23 -13.93
N THR A 200 -19.02 -1.06 -14.53
CA THR A 200 -19.84 -0.66 -15.70
C THR A 200 -20.97 0.29 -15.34
N VAL A 201 -21.51 0.18 -14.13
CA VAL A 201 -22.63 1.04 -13.65
C VAL A 201 -22.14 2.38 -13.06
N ARG A 202 -20.93 2.44 -12.48
CA ARG A 202 -20.52 3.55 -11.59
C ARG A 202 -19.37 4.45 -12.07
N PHE A 203 -18.86 4.27 -13.29
CA PHE A 203 -17.81 5.14 -13.87
C PHE A 203 -18.33 6.29 -14.76
N GLN A 204 -19.51 6.83 -14.45
CA GLN A 204 -19.92 8.15 -14.96
C GLN A 204 -19.27 9.24 -14.09
N ASP A 205 -18.19 9.83 -14.61
CA ASP A 205 -17.40 10.94 -14.05
C ASP A 205 -17.15 10.90 -12.52
N ASP A 206 -16.13 10.13 -12.11
CA ASP A 206 -15.66 10.05 -10.73
C ASP A 206 -14.94 11.31 -10.21
N GLY A 207 -14.87 12.38 -11.02
CA GLY A 207 -14.17 13.63 -10.69
C GLY A 207 -12.64 13.53 -10.70
N ASN A 208 -12.05 12.34 -10.84
CA ASN A 208 -10.61 12.08 -10.76
C ASN A 208 -9.82 12.93 -11.78
N PRO A 209 -8.80 13.71 -11.36
CA PRO A 209 -8.01 14.53 -12.29
C PRO A 209 -7.25 13.75 -13.36
N CYS A 210 -6.91 12.47 -13.12
CA CYS A 210 -6.00 11.68 -13.97
C CYS A 210 -6.66 10.52 -14.74
N ALA A 211 -8.00 10.36 -14.67
CA ALA A 211 -8.72 9.18 -15.19
C ALA A 211 -8.36 8.80 -16.64
N ASP A 212 -8.26 9.77 -17.54
CA ASP A 212 -8.07 9.50 -18.98
C ASP A 212 -6.61 9.21 -19.37
N ARG A 213 -5.64 9.48 -18.48
CA ARG A 213 -4.21 9.25 -18.75
C ARG A 213 -3.79 7.78 -18.61
N TRP A 214 -4.52 7.01 -17.78
CA TRP A 214 -4.14 5.65 -17.39
C TRP A 214 -4.94 4.53 -18.06
N LYS A 215 -6.15 4.79 -18.59
CA LYS A 215 -6.94 3.82 -19.37
C LYS A 215 -6.13 3.21 -20.54
N ASN A 216 -5.22 3.99 -21.12
CA ASN A 216 -4.38 3.61 -22.27
C ASN A 216 -3.11 2.82 -21.92
N MET A 217 -2.86 2.51 -20.64
CA MET A 217 -1.76 1.61 -20.24
C MET A 217 -2.26 0.20 -19.85
N VAL A 218 -3.56 -0.06 -20.02
CA VAL A 218 -4.20 -1.35 -19.74
C VAL A 218 -4.38 -2.12 -21.06
N ASN A 219 -3.64 -3.23 -21.16
CA ASN A 219 -3.74 -4.39 -22.10
C ASN A 219 -2.61 -4.60 -23.12
N ASP A 220 -2.01 -3.55 -23.68
CA ASP A 220 -1.04 -3.74 -24.78
C ASP A 220 0.36 -4.21 -24.33
N VAL A 221 1.07 -4.88 -25.26
CA VAL A 221 2.40 -5.51 -25.12
C VAL A 221 2.48 -6.71 -24.16
N THR A 222 1.72 -6.75 -23.06
CA THR A 222 1.96 -7.75 -22.01
C THR A 222 1.22 -9.09 -22.19
N SER A 223 0.02 -9.13 -22.76
CA SER A 223 -0.86 -10.32 -22.73
C SER A 223 -0.20 -11.66 -23.10
N LYS A 224 0.57 -11.74 -24.18
CA LYS A 224 1.24 -12.99 -24.61
C LYS A 224 2.42 -13.44 -23.72
N MET A 225 3.05 -12.55 -22.93
CA MET A 225 4.21 -12.89 -22.09
C MET A 225 3.86 -13.69 -20.81
N TRP A 226 2.59 -13.69 -20.38
CA TRP A 226 2.23 -14.09 -19.02
C TRP A 226 1.67 -15.52 -18.94
N GLY A 227 1.50 -16.21 -20.08
CA GLY A 227 1.09 -17.64 -20.12
C GLY A 227 2.16 -18.64 -19.64
N ILE A 228 3.43 -18.21 -19.53
CA ILE A 228 4.57 -19.02 -19.08
C ILE A 228 4.71 -19.02 -17.55
N PHE A 229 4.20 -17.97 -16.89
CA PHE A 229 4.36 -17.73 -15.46
C PHE A 229 3.01 -17.91 -14.74
N ASP A 230 2.99 -18.60 -13.60
CA ASP A 230 1.76 -18.75 -12.81
C ASP A 230 1.64 -17.59 -11.82
N GLU A 231 2.58 -17.49 -10.88
CA GLU A 231 2.90 -16.28 -10.15
C GLU A 231 3.79 -15.38 -11.03
N THR A 232 3.29 -14.19 -11.32
CA THR A 232 3.89 -13.21 -12.25
C THR A 232 4.57 -12.04 -11.54
N GLY A 233 4.67 -12.10 -10.21
CA GLY A 233 5.25 -11.09 -9.35
C GLY A 233 4.67 -11.19 -7.93
N ILE A 234 4.90 -10.16 -7.13
CA ILE A 234 4.18 -9.93 -5.86
C ILE A 234 3.56 -8.53 -5.85
N PHE A 235 2.49 -8.36 -5.10
CA PHE A 235 2.01 -7.07 -4.61
C PHE A 235 2.33 -7.00 -3.11
N LEU A 236 2.83 -5.86 -2.64
CA LEU A 236 3.44 -5.70 -1.31
C LEU A 236 2.85 -4.49 -0.60
N ALA A 237 2.62 -4.59 0.70
CA ALA A 237 2.38 -3.44 1.57
C ALA A 237 3.45 -3.35 2.67
N LEU A 238 3.84 -2.12 3.02
CA LEU A 238 4.85 -1.80 4.04
C LEU A 238 4.35 -0.67 4.96
N PHE A 239 4.60 -0.79 6.26
CA PHE A 239 4.55 0.36 7.17
C PHE A 239 5.50 1.47 6.70
N ARG A 240 5.18 2.72 7.06
CA ARG A 240 6.05 3.91 6.96
C ARG A 240 7.55 3.61 7.13
N HIS A 241 7.91 2.94 8.24
CA HIS A 241 9.30 2.68 8.62
C HIS A 241 9.98 1.52 7.86
N GLY A 242 9.29 0.90 6.89
CA GLY A 242 9.83 -0.15 6.01
C GLY A 242 9.58 -1.59 6.48
N PHE A 243 8.75 -1.81 7.50
CA PHE A 243 8.38 -3.16 7.96
C PHE A 243 7.28 -3.75 7.08
N VAL A 244 7.38 -5.04 6.76
CA VAL A 244 6.41 -5.71 5.87
C VAL A 244 5.05 -5.93 6.56
N LEU A 245 4.01 -5.36 5.96
CA LEU A 245 2.62 -5.60 6.35
C LEU A 245 2.15 -6.93 5.75
N VAL A 246 1.92 -6.97 4.44
CA VAL A 246 1.37 -8.15 3.75
C VAL A 246 1.90 -8.27 2.33
N ILE A 247 1.88 -9.49 1.81
CA ILE A 247 2.29 -9.86 0.46
C ILE A 247 1.12 -10.59 -0.22
N ALA A 248 0.83 -10.30 -1.48
CA ALA A 248 -0.07 -11.09 -2.31
C ALA A 248 0.68 -11.56 -3.58
N ASP A 249 0.51 -12.82 -3.97
CA ASP A 249 1.05 -13.28 -5.25
C ASP A 249 0.20 -12.77 -6.41
N MET A 250 0.85 -12.14 -7.38
CA MET A 250 0.17 -11.76 -8.63
C MET A 250 0.01 -13.00 -9.49
N ILE A 251 -1.22 -13.45 -9.75
CA ILE A 251 -1.51 -14.70 -10.47
C ILE A 251 -1.94 -14.41 -11.91
N ARG A 252 -1.10 -14.81 -12.89
CA ARG A 252 -1.31 -14.68 -14.35
C ARG A 252 -1.78 -13.29 -14.82
N SER A 253 -1.44 -12.25 -14.05
CA SER A 253 -1.89 -10.87 -14.29
C SER A 253 -0.86 -9.89 -13.76
N GLY A 254 -0.75 -8.72 -14.40
CA GLY A 254 -0.11 -7.57 -13.77
C GLY A 254 -0.92 -7.06 -12.57
N GLU A 255 -0.63 -5.84 -12.13
CA GLU A 255 -1.36 -5.16 -11.06
C GLU A 255 -2.83 -4.92 -11.45
N LEU A 256 -3.67 -5.88 -11.10
CA LEU A 256 -5.11 -5.73 -11.13
C LEU A 256 -5.57 -5.12 -9.80
N VAL A 257 -6.59 -4.27 -9.88
CA VAL A 257 -7.29 -3.63 -8.76
C VAL A 257 -7.59 -4.57 -7.57
N LYS A 258 -7.77 -5.88 -7.83
CA LYS A 258 -8.01 -6.90 -6.79
C LYS A 258 -6.92 -6.95 -5.70
N TYR A 259 -5.65 -6.71 -6.04
CA TYR A 259 -4.55 -6.79 -5.08
C TYR A 259 -4.57 -5.64 -4.06
N PRO A 260 -4.59 -4.35 -4.46
CA PRO A 260 -4.71 -3.25 -3.50
C PRO A 260 -6.06 -3.22 -2.78
N LEU A 261 -7.17 -3.72 -3.37
CA LEU A 261 -8.45 -3.87 -2.63
C LEU A 261 -8.33 -4.92 -1.51
N ALA A 262 -7.78 -6.10 -1.80
CA ALA A 262 -7.59 -7.15 -0.78
C ALA A 262 -6.63 -6.72 0.34
N VAL A 263 -5.56 -5.97 -0.01
CA VAL A 263 -4.65 -5.35 0.96
C VAL A 263 -5.38 -4.33 1.82
N VAL A 264 -6.10 -3.35 1.23
CA VAL A 264 -6.82 -2.34 2.00
C VAL A 264 -7.90 -2.95 2.89
N GLN A 265 -8.57 -4.01 2.44
CA GLN A 265 -9.47 -4.77 3.30
C GLN A 265 -8.75 -5.32 4.53
N GLU A 266 -7.64 -6.04 4.38
CA GLU A 266 -6.85 -6.57 5.51
C GLU A 266 -6.41 -5.46 6.47
N LEU A 267 -5.93 -4.33 5.95
CA LEU A 267 -5.49 -3.21 6.79
C LEU A 267 -6.66 -2.59 7.58
N LEU A 268 -7.84 -2.46 6.96
CA LEU A 268 -9.05 -1.96 7.63
C LEU A 268 -9.64 -2.97 8.64
N ASP A 269 -9.59 -4.26 8.32
CA ASP A 269 -10.03 -5.36 9.20
C ASP A 269 -9.19 -5.42 10.49
N VAL A 270 -7.87 -5.16 10.40
CA VAL A 270 -6.90 -5.40 11.48
C VAL A 270 -6.51 -4.15 12.27
N PHE A 271 -6.41 -2.97 11.62
CA PHE A 271 -5.98 -1.72 12.26
C PHE A 271 -7.10 -0.68 12.39
N GLY A 272 -8.19 -0.81 11.63
CA GLY A 272 -9.32 0.11 11.68
C GLY A 272 -9.02 1.51 11.14
N MET A 273 -8.94 2.50 12.02
CA MET A 273 -9.15 3.92 11.66
C MET A 273 -7.89 4.71 11.27
N LYS A 274 -8.11 5.76 10.47
CA LYS A 274 -7.15 6.80 10.06
C LYS A 274 -5.88 6.28 9.38
N ILE A 275 -6.04 5.32 8.46
CA ILE A 275 -4.95 4.81 7.63
C ILE A 275 -4.73 5.73 6.41
N GLY A 276 -3.51 6.24 6.25
CA GLY A 276 -3.05 6.90 5.03
C GLY A 276 -2.29 5.91 4.14
N ALA A 277 -2.88 5.54 3.00
CA ALA A 277 -2.38 4.49 2.11
C ALA A 277 -1.86 5.04 0.78
N ARG A 278 -0.54 5.01 0.57
CA ARG A 278 0.11 5.37 -0.69
C ARG A 278 0.03 4.25 -1.71
N TYR A 279 -0.41 4.60 -2.91
CA TYR A 279 -0.25 3.80 -4.12
C TYR A 279 -0.01 4.75 -5.30
N ASP A 280 0.66 4.29 -6.35
CA ASP A 280 1.09 5.13 -7.47
C ASP A 280 -0.07 5.72 -8.25
N ILE A 281 -1.14 4.94 -8.41
CA ILE A 281 -2.43 5.39 -8.96
C ILE A 281 -3.43 5.78 -7.84
N GLY A 282 -2.94 6.20 -6.67
CA GLY A 282 -3.73 6.48 -5.47
C GLY A 282 -4.93 7.40 -5.69
N CYS A 283 -4.84 8.37 -6.59
CA CYS A 283 -5.95 9.27 -6.95
C CYS A 283 -7.10 8.56 -7.73
N HIS A 284 -6.80 7.52 -8.50
CA HIS A 284 -7.79 6.65 -9.14
C HIS A 284 -8.28 5.56 -8.18
N PHE A 285 -7.36 5.04 -7.37
CA PHE A 285 -7.68 4.01 -6.39
C PHE A 285 -8.61 4.54 -5.29
N ASP A 286 -8.51 5.82 -4.91
CA ASP A 286 -9.49 6.54 -4.06
C ASP A 286 -10.94 6.38 -4.56
N ALA A 287 -11.20 6.72 -5.83
CA ALA A 287 -12.50 6.54 -6.46
C ALA A 287 -12.90 5.05 -6.57
N THR A 288 -11.92 4.19 -6.84
CA THR A 288 -12.13 2.73 -6.95
C THR A 288 -12.60 2.13 -5.61
N VAL A 289 -11.98 2.50 -4.49
CA VAL A 289 -12.39 2.08 -3.15
C VAL A 289 -13.79 2.63 -2.83
N LYS A 290 -14.02 3.93 -3.04
CA LYS A 290 -15.31 4.60 -2.78
C LYS A 290 -16.49 3.97 -3.52
N ASN A 291 -16.29 3.51 -4.75
CA ASN A 291 -17.32 2.90 -5.58
C ASN A 291 -17.46 1.38 -5.39
N SER A 292 -16.51 0.75 -4.69
CA SER A 292 -16.55 -0.68 -4.31
C SER A 292 -17.34 -0.93 -3.01
N GLU A 293 -17.55 -2.19 -2.68
CA GLU A 293 -18.15 -2.62 -1.40
C GLU A 293 -17.32 -2.19 -0.16
N LEU A 294 -16.01 -1.91 -0.32
CA LEU A 294 -15.20 -1.33 0.76
C LEU A 294 -15.54 0.14 1.04
N GLY A 295 -16.29 0.84 0.18
CA GLY A 295 -16.51 2.28 0.25
C GLY A 295 -17.04 2.77 1.61
N ASP A 296 -17.97 2.03 2.23
CA ASP A 296 -18.53 2.38 3.53
C ASP A 296 -17.65 1.95 4.72
N LEU A 297 -16.84 0.90 4.57
CA LEU A 297 -15.83 0.52 5.57
C LEU A 297 -14.68 1.54 5.58
N ALA A 298 -14.18 1.91 4.41
CA ALA A 298 -13.16 2.91 4.19
C ALA A 298 -13.61 4.31 4.67
N ARG A 299 -14.86 4.71 4.39
CA ARG A 299 -15.40 6.00 4.85
C ARG A 299 -15.56 6.04 6.37
N ARG A 300 -16.14 5.01 7.00
CA ARG A 300 -16.24 4.91 8.47
C ARG A 300 -14.86 4.99 9.13
N ASN A 301 -13.89 4.23 8.62
CA ASN A 301 -12.52 4.22 9.11
C ASN A 301 -11.67 5.42 8.69
N ARG A 302 -12.19 6.38 7.91
CA ARG A 302 -11.44 7.56 7.42
C ARG A 302 -10.15 7.20 6.67
N LEU A 303 -10.20 6.15 5.85
CA LEU A 303 -9.11 5.81 4.93
C LEU A 303 -8.83 6.99 3.99
N LYS A 304 -7.55 7.33 3.81
CA LYS A 304 -7.11 8.29 2.81
C LYS A 304 -6.14 7.61 1.84
N CYS A 305 -6.54 7.54 0.57
CA CYS A 305 -5.60 7.18 -0.50
C CYS A 305 -4.67 8.37 -0.81
N LEU A 306 -3.38 8.08 -0.98
CA LEU A 306 -2.28 9.03 -1.12
C LEU A 306 -1.45 8.70 -2.37
N VAL A 307 -0.71 9.68 -2.89
CA VAL A 307 0.23 9.50 -4.00
C VAL A 307 1.64 9.84 -3.50
N GLY A 308 2.60 8.94 -3.72
CA GLY A 308 3.99 9.11 -3.27
C GLY A 308 4.68 10.29 -3.96
N SER A 309 5.60 10.95 -3.24
CA SER A 309 6.16 12.25 -3.67
C SER A 309 6.86 12.18 -5.03
N PHE A 310 7.54 11.08 -5.36
CA PHE A 310 8.23 10.90 -6.64
C PHE A 310 7.25 10.68 -7.81
N HIS A 311 6.24 9.84 -7.64
CA HIS A 311 5.23 9.58 -8.67
C HIS A 311 4.24 10.72 -8.84
N GLY A 312 4.02 11.52 -7.79
CA GLY A 312 3.22 12.74 -7.83
C GLY A 312 3.63 13.69 -8.96
N HIS A 313 4.92 13.78 -9.28
CA HIS A 313 5.43 14.58 -10.40
C HIS A 313 5.07 14.06 -11.80
N ALA A 314 4.58 12.82 -11.93
CA ALA A 314 4.03 12.28 -13.17
C ALA A 314 2.51 12.44 -13.29
N HIS A 315 1.82 12.75 -12.18
CA HIS A 315 0.41 13.13 -12.16
C HIS A 315 0.23 14.59 -12.55
N ASN A 316 -0.97 14.92 -13.02
CA ASN A 316 -1.27 16.29 -13.41
C ASN A 316 -1.38 17.24 -12.20
N TRP A 317 -1.31 18.56 -12.44
CA TRP A 317 -1.17 19.51 -11.34
C TRP A 317 -2.36 19.49 -10.37
N LEU A 318 -3.59 19.36 -10.88
CA LEU A 318 -4.79 19.25 -10.05
C LEU A 318 -4.78 17.98 -9.15
N CYS A 319 -4.16 16.90 -9.61
CA CYS A 319 -3.86 15.73 -8.77
C CYS A 319 -2.77 16.05 -7.74
N GLN A 320 -1.66 16.71 -8.13
CA GLN A 320 -0.60 17.13 -7.20
C GLN A 320 -1.17 17.98 -6.05
N LEU A 321 -1.98 19.00 -6.35
CA LEU A 321 -2.65 19.84 -5.35
C LEU A 321 -3.58 19.07 -4.39
N SER A 322 -4.06 17.89 -4.78
CA SER A 322 -5.05 17.11 -4.01
C SER A 322 -4.49 15.86 -3.32
N PHE A 323 -3.29 15.39 -3.72
CA PHE A 323 -2.72 14.10 -3.28
C PHE A 323 -1.20 14.09 -3.03
N LEU A 324 -0.45 15.14 -3.39
CA LEU A 324 0.99 15.22 -3.11
C LEU A 324 1.23 15.42 -1.60
N ALA A 325 2.15 14.65 -1.01
CA ALA A 325 2.41 14.66 0.43
C ALA A 325 2.68 16.07 1.01
N THR A 326 3.33 16.96 0.25
CA THR A 326 3.57 18.37 0.63
C THR A 326 2.30 19.11 1.04
N TYR A 327 1.16 18.84 0.40
CA TYR A 327 -0.10 19.56 0.62
C TYR A 327 -1.12 18.80 1.50
N VAL A 328 -0.94 17.49 1.69
CA VAL A 328 -1.81 16.68 2.56
C VAL A 328 -1.37 16.85 4.02
N GLU A 329 -2.31 17.23 4.88
CA GLU A 329 -2.08 17.39 6.32
C GLU A 329 -1.87 16.04 7.02
N GLY A 330 -0.95 16.01 7.99
CA GLY A 330 -0.62 14.80 8.75
C GLY A 330 0.45 13.91 8.12
N MET A 331 1.00 14.30 6.97
CA MET A 331 2.00 13.52 6.23
C MET A 331 3.40 13.60 6.82
N GLY A 332 3.71 14.64 7.60
CA GLY A 332 5.10 14.94 7.95
C GLY A 332 5.96 15.15 6.70
N LEU A 333 7.21 14.69 6.73
CA LEU A 333 8.15 14.79 5.60
C LEU A 333 8.26 13.49 4.78
N GLU A 334 7.25 12.62 4.83
CA GLU A 334 7.33 11.27 4.26
C GLU A 334 7.32 11.24 2.71
N ASP A 335 8.25 10.48 2.11
CA ASP A 335 8.31 10.28 0.65
C ASP A 335 7.43 9.09 0.18
N LEU A 336 7.16 8.15 1.09
CA LEU A 336 6.41 6.91 0.88
C LEU A 336 7.05 5.95 -0.15
N GLU A 337 8.33 6.10 -0.51
CA GLU A 337 9.12 5.18 -1.37
C GLU A 337 9.58 3.90 -0.66
N GLY A 338 8.76 3.34 0.23
CA GLY A 338 9.11 2.12 0.97
C GLY A 338 9.27 0.91 0.04
N CYS A 339 8.33 0.74 -0.88
CA CYS A 339 8.23 -0.45 -1.73
C CYS A 339 9.41 -0.53 -2.71
N GLU A 340 9.76 0.58 -3.36
CA GLU A 340 10.87 0.66 -4.31
C GLU A 340 12.22 0.40 -3.64
N ARG A 341 12.38 0.84 -2.38
CA ARG A 341 13.54 0.52 -1.54
C ARG A 341 13.61 -0.98 -1.23
N TYR A 342 12.52 -1.60 -0.79
CA TYR A 342 12.45 -3.04 -0.52
C TYR A 342 12.70 -3.88 -1.79
N PHE A 343 12.01 -3.56 -2.89
CA PHE A 343 12.15 -4.25 -4.17
C PHE A 343 13.58 -4.20 -4.72
N SER A 344 14.28 -3.07 -4.56
CA SER A 344 15.69 -2.95 -4.97
C SER A 344 16.61 -3.97 -4.30
N CYS A 345 16.23 -4.52 -3.13
CA CYS A 345 16.96 -5.55 -2.42
C CYS A 345 16.36 -6.96 -2.64
N SER A 346 15.03 -7.10 -2.55
CA SER A 346 14.34 -8.39 -2.71
C SER A 346 14.47 -8.98 -4.12
N ASN A 347 14.71 -8.15 -5.14
CA ASN A 347 14.90 -8.58 -6.53
C ASN A 347 16.09 -9.54 -6.72
N GLY A 348 17.02 -9.65 -5.75
CA GLY A 348 18.06 -10.69 -5.79
C GLY A 348 17.51 -12.12 -5.79
N LEU A 349 16.36 -12.35 -5.15
CA LEU A 349 15.66 -13.66 -5.10
C LEU A 349 15.14 -14.10 -6.48
N ALA A 350 15.06 -13.20 -7.47
CA ALA A 350 14.49 -13.47 -8.79
C ALA A 350 15.21 -14.59 -9.58
N LYS A 351 16.41 -15.00 -9.13
CA LYS A 351 17.21 -16.12 -9.65
C LYS A 351 16.84 -17.48 -9.02
N SER A 352 16.69 -17.56 -7.69
CA SER A 352 16.32 -18.80 -6.98
C SER A 352 14.83 -19.12 -7.14
N CYS A 353 13.97 -18.13 -6.89
CA CYS A 353 12.51 -18.25 -7.00
C CYS A 353 12.00 -18.64 -8.41
N ARG A 354 12.80 -18.43 -9.48
CA ARG A 354 12.35 -18.54 -10.89
C ARG A 354 11.77 -19.90 -11.26
N TYR A 355 12.41 -20.97 -10.76
CA TYR A 355 12.11 -22.36 -11.10
C TYR A 355 11.75 -23.20 -9.86
N ALA A 356 11.60 -22.57 -8.70
CA ALA A 356 11.11 -23.20 -7.48
C ALA A 356 9.66 -23.72 -7.64
N SER A 357 9.17 -24.50 -6.67
CA SER A 357 7.72 -24.69 -6.51
C SER A 357 7.10 -23.47 -5.82
N ARG A 358 5.77 -23.35 -5.85
CA ARG A 358 5.03 -22.30 -5.12
C ARG A 358 5.46 -22.20 -3.66
N PHE A 359 5.49 -23.33 -2.94
CA PHE A 359 5.91 -23.40 -1.54
C PHE A 359 7.33 -22.85 -1.33
N HIS A 360 8.34 -23.37 -2.03
CA HIS A 360 9.73 -22.95 -1.78
C HIS A 360 9.95 -21.48 -2.19
N ARG A 361 9.27 -20.97 -3.23
CA ARG A 361 9.28 -19.54 -3.57
C ARG A 361 8.68 -18.68 -2.45
N GLN A 362 7.52 -19.05 -1.92
CA GLN A 362 6.92 -18.33 -0.78
C GLN A 362 7.81 -18.44 0.47
N GLN A 363 8.41 -19.61 0.72
CA GLN A 363 9.33 -19.82 1.84
C GLN A 363 10.60 -18.95 1.73
N GLU A 364 11.21 -18.83 0.55
CA GLU A 364 12.32 -17.90 0.29
C GLU A 364 11.91 -16.45 0.56
N ILE A 365 10.79 -16.00 -0.01
CA ILE A 365 10.29 -14.62 0.11
C ILE A 365 9.95 -14.28 1.57
N THR A 366 9.23 -15.15 2.27
CA THR A 366 8.87 -14.95 3.68
C THR A 366 10.09 -15.02 4.60
N THR A 367 11.06 -15.91 4.34
CA THR A 367 12.32 -15.97 5.09
C THR A 367 13.16 -14.72 4.88
N TYR A 368 13.19 -14.19 3.66
CA TYR A 368 13.83 -12.91 3.34
C TYR A 368 13.14 -11.74 4.04
N ALA A 369 11.80 -11.65 4.00
CA ALA A 369 11.03 -10.60 4.65
C ALA A 369 11.28 -10.57 6.17
N LYS A 370 11.14 -11.71 6.86
CA LYS A 370 11.46 -11.86 8.30
C LYS A 370 12.89 -11.43 8.63
N HIS A 371 13.85 -11.73 7.77
CA HIS A 371 15.25 -11.32 7.94
C HIS A 371 15.44 -9.82 7.71
N PHE A 372 14.84 -9.26 6.66
CA PHE A 372 14.90 -7.84 6.33
C PHE A 372 14.31 -6.97 7.44
N ASP A 373 13.09 -7.30 7.91
CA ASP A 373 12.44 -6.66 9.06
C ASP A 373 13.37 -6.64 10.29
N SER A 374 13.94 -7.79 10.64
CA SER A 374 14.75 -7.98 11.85
C SER A 374 16.14 -7.33 11.78
N PHE A 375 16.78 -7.34 10.60
CA PHE A 375 18.23 -7.09 10.47
C PHE A 375 18.62 -5.96 9.51
N GLU A 376 17.67 -5.38 8.79
CA GLU A 376 17.84 -4.15 8.00
C GLU A 376 16.89 -3.05 8.51
N THR A 377 15.58 -3.32 8.57
CA THR A 377 14.55 -2.35 8.97
C THR A 377 14.70 -1.93 10.43
N TYR A 378 14.58 -2.86 11.38
CA TYR A 378 14.74 -2.56 12.81
C TYR A 378 16.12 -1.94 13.12
N ALA A 379 17.19 -2.52 12.57
CA ALA A 379 18.56 -2.02 12.73
C ALA A 379 18.74 -0.54 12.31
N ASN A 380 17.99 -0.07 11.30
CA ASN A 380 18.00 1.31 10.81
C ASN A 380 16.87 2.20 11.39
N LEU A 381 15.90 1.66 12.12
CA LEU A 381 14.72 2.38 12.64
C LEU A 381 15.08 3.68 13.36
N SER A 382 15.87 3.61 14.42
CA SER A 382 16.37 4.80 15.15
C SER A 382 17.25 5.73 14.30
N LYS A 383 17.88 5.24 13.23
CA LYS A 383 18.66 6.09 12.29
C LYS A 383 17.70 6.91 11.42
N PHE A 384 16.63 6.31 10.89
CA PHE A 384 15.56 7.00 10.19
C PHE A 384 14.97 8.11 11.08
N LEU A 385 14.45 7.75 12.27
CA LEU A 385 13.85 8.70 13.23
C LEU A 385 14.79 9.87 13.57
N CYS A 386 16.05 9.59 13.91
CA CYS A 386 17.03 10.63 14.25
C CYS A 386 17.56 11.42 13.03
N THR A 387 17.33 10.96 11.79
CA THR A 387 17.68 11.71 10.57
C THR A 387 16.55 12.66 10.22
N ASN A 388 15.30 12.17 10.18
CA ASN A 388 14.11 12.98 9.92
C ASN A 388 13.97 14.11 10.95
N TYR A 389 14.29 13.88 12.23
CA TYR A 389 14.25 14.92 13.26
C TYR A 389 15.21 16.08 12.91
N ARG A 390 16.47 15.76 12.56
CA ARG A 390 17.48 16.75 12.21
C ARG A 390 17.20 17.44 10.88
N GLN A 391 16.65 16.71 9.90
CA GLN A 391 16.16 17.28 8.64
C GLN A 391 15.04 18.30 8.88
N SER A 392 14.08 17.96 9.76
CA SER A 392 12.98 18.83 10.14
C SER A 392 13.50 20.09 10.84
N LEU A 393 14.36 19.96 11.84
CA LEU A 393 15.04 21.11 12.48
C LEU A 393 15.85 21.95 11.47
N GLY A 394 16.42 21.33 10.44
CA GLY A 394 17.08 22.01 9.32
C GLY A 394 16.12 22.86 8.47
N ILE A 395 14.90 22.38 8.23
CA ILE A 395 13.85 23.11 7.51
C ILE A 395 13.26 24.23 8.37
N LEU A 396 13.02 24.01 9.66
CA LEU A 396 12.52 25.06 10.56
C LEU A 396 13.47 26.26 10.63
N LYS A 397 14.79 26.04 10.47
CA LYS A 397 15.80 27.12 10.40
C LYS A 397 15.69 28.02 9.17
N THR A 398 14.90 27.67 8.14
CA THR A 398 14.66 28.55 6.98
C THR A 398 13.44 29.47 7.16
N GLU A 399 12.65 29.30 8.22
CA GLU A 399 11.48 30.13 8.49
C GLU A 399 11.79 31.64 8.62
N PRO A 400 12.86 32.08 9.33
CA PRO A 400 13.19 33.51 9.39
C PRO A 400 13.45 34.14 8.02
N THR A 401 13.98 33.37 7.05
CA THR A 401 14.19 33.80 5.66
C THR A 401 12.85 34.00 4.94
N LEU A 402 11.90 33.09 5.12
CA LEU A 402 10.53 33.23 4.60
C LEU A 402 9.83 34.45 5.23
N CYS A 403 9.93 34.63 6.55
CA CYS A 403 9.36 35.78 7.24
C CYS A 403 10.05 37.12 6.89
N ASN A 404 11.28 37.12 6.38
CA ASN A 404 11.92 38.29 5.79
C ASN A 404 11.34 38.58 4.39
N TRP A 405 11.22 37.57 3.54
CA TRP A 405 10.64 37.68 2.19
C TRP A 405 9.18 38.16 2.21
N MET A 406 8.35 37.61 3.11
CA MET A 406 6.96 38.05 3.28
C MET A 406 6.85 39.56 3.59
N ARG A 407 7.74 40.09 4.44
CA ARG A 407 7.81 41.52 4.77
C ARG A 407 8.32 42.40 3.61
N GLN A 408 9.06 41.83 2.66
CA GLN A 408 9.53 42.54 1.46
C GLN A 408 8.44 42.62 0.38
N GLU A 409 7.70 41.54 0.18
CA GLU A 409 6.61 41.45 -0.83
C GLU A 409 5.23 41.87 -0.29
N GLY A 410 5.12 42.25 0.99
CA GLY A 410 3.89 42.78 1.59
C GLY A 410 2.86 41.73 2.06
N VAL A 411 3.25 40.46 2.10
CA VAL A 411 2.41 39.33 2.57
C VAL A 411 2.23 39.44 4.09
N ARG A 412 0.98 39.48 4.55
CA ARG A 412 0.60 39.81 5.94
C ARG A 412 0.41 38.58 6.82
N SER A 413 -0.12 37.49 6.28
CA SER A 413 -0.29 36.22 7.03
C SER A 413 0.14 35.00 6.23
N PHE A 414 0.50 33.94 6.95
CA PHE A 414 0.65 32.59 6.39
C PHE A 414 -0.66 32.04 5.79
N ASP A 415 -1.82 32.55 6.20
CA ASP A 415 -3.13 32.20 5.63
C ASP A 415 -3.24 32.54 4.14
N GLU A 416 -2.48 33.52 3.65
CA GLU A 416 -2.46 33.89 2.24
C GLU A 416 -1.94 32.73 1.37
N PHE A 417 -0.94 31.97 1.83
CA PHE A 417 -0.49 30.76 1.14
C PHE A 417 -1.59 29.67 1.07
N HIS A 418 -2.48 29.61 2.06
CA HIS A 418 -3.65 28.72 2.04
C HIS A 418 -4.77 29.23 1.13
N SER A 419 -4.94 30.56 0.98
CA SER A 419 -5.82 31.15 -0.04
C SER A 419 -5.30 30.84 -1.45
N TRP A 420 -4.02 31.10 -1.70
CA TRP A 420 -3.36 30.91 -2.98
C TRP A 420 -3.46 29.46 -3.49
N LEU A 421 -3.19 28.48 -2.62
CA LEU A 421 -3.35 27.05 -2.96
C LEU A 421 -4.81 26.68 -3.29
N ARG A 422 -5.77 27.36 -2.63
CA ARG A 422 -7.21 27.15 -2.86
C ARG A 422 -7.66 27.79 -4.17
N GLU A 423 -7.31 29.05 -4.41
CA GLU A 423 -7.59 29.79 -5.65
C GLU A 423 -7.01 29.06 -6.87
N GLU A 424 -5.76 28.59 -6.80
CA GLU A 424 -5.13 27.81 -7.88
C GLU A 424 -5.92 26.51 -8.14
N ARG A 425 -6.31 25.79 -7.08
CA ARG A 425 -7.13 24.56 -7.19
C ARG A 425 -8.53 24.83 -7.75
N GLU A 426 -9.20 25.88 -7.30
CA GLU A 426 -10.56 26.25 -7.73
C GLU A 426 -10.58 26.69 -9.20
N TYR A 427 -9.59 27.47 -9.64
CA TYR A 427 -9.39 27.83 -11.05
C TYR A 427 -9.19 26.58 -11.95
N LEU A 428 -8.38 25.62 -11.52
CA LEU A 428 -8.12 24.38 -12.28
C LEU A 428 -9.32 23.42 -12.31
N VAL A 429 -10.07 23.33 -11.21
CA VAL A 429 -11.38 22.64 -11.21
C VAL A 429 -12.34 23.37 -12.13
N GLY A 430 -12.39 24.70 -12.09
CA GLY A 430 -13.19 25.54 -12.98
C GLY A 430 -12.88 25.31 -14.46
N LEU A 431 -11.61 25.22 -14.84
CA LEU A 431 -11.18 24.84 -16.20
C LEU A 431 -11.66 23.44 -16.59
N LYS A 432 -11.39 22.43 -15.75
CA LYS A 432 -11.81 21.05 -15.99
C LYS A 432 -13.34 20.92 -16.11
N GLN A 433 -14.08 21.70 -15.32
CA GLN A 433 -15.53 21.71 -15.29
C GLN A 433 -16.12 22.51 -16.45
N ALA A 434 -15.52 23.64 -16.85
CA ALA A 434 -15.87 24.39 -18.06
C ALA A 434 -15.66 23.56 -19.33
N ALA A 435 -14.62 22.72 -19.39
CA ALA A 435 -14.41 21.78 -20.49
C ALA A 435 -15.43 20.62 -20.54
N LYS A 436 -16.20 20.39 -19.46
CA LYS A 436 -17.12 19.24 -19.32
C LYS A 436 -18.60 19.60 -19.32
N THR A 437 -19.02 20.62 -18.57
CA THR A 437 -20.42 20.88 -18.22
C THR A 437 -21.22 21.57 -19.33
N ASN A 438 -20.71 21.58 -20.55
CA ASN A 438 -21.40 22.19 -21.67
C ASN A 438 -22.49 21.22 -22.11
N VAL A 439 -23.69 21.47 -21.61
CA VAL A 439 -24.93 21.04 -22.24
C VAL A 439 -24.86 21.48 -23.71
N GLU A 440 -24.62 20.53 -24.62
CA GLU A 440 -25.01 20.75 -26.01
C GLU A 440 -26.52 20.96 -25.97
N THR A 441 -27.02 22.11 -26.44
CA THR A 441 -28.47 22.28 -26.52
C THR A 441 -29.02 21.22 -27.45
N LEU A 442 -30.28 20.82 -27.27
CA LEU A 442 -30.91 19.84 -28.16
C LEU A 442 -30.83 20.29 -29.63
N GLU A 443 -30.88 21.60 -29.89
CA GLU A 443 -30.63 22.22 -31.20
C GLU A 443 -29.19 21.99 -31.70
N MET A 444 -28.16 22.10 -30.84
CA MET A 444 -26.78 21.77 -31.21
C MET A 444 -26.58 20.28 -31.47
N GLU A 445 -27.17 19.39 -30.67
CA GLU A 445 -27.11 17.95 -30.95
C GLU A 445 -27.82 17.63 -32.27
N TYR A 446 -29.01 18.18 -32.49
CA TYR A 446 -29.78 18.02 -33.73
C TYR A 446 -28.97 18.46 -34.98
N VAL A 447 -28.36 19.65 -34.95
CA VAL A 447 -27.51 20.12 -36.06
C VAL A 447 -26.28 19.22 -36.25
N GLN A 448 -25.65 18.72 -35.19
CA GLN A 448 -24.52 17.80 -35.31
C GLN A 448 -24.93 16.42 -35.84
N LYS A 449 -26.05 15.84 -35.39
CA LYS A 449 -26.58 14.57 -35.89
C LYS A 449 -27.00 14.68 -37.35
N LEU A 450 -27.70 15.75 -37.71
CA LEU A 450 -28.18 15.98 -39.07
C LEU A 450 -27.03 16.24 -40.05
N LEU A 451 -26.04 17.08 -39.69
CA LEU A 451 -24.89 17.41 -40.55
C LEU A 451 -23.82 16.30 -40.58
N LEU A 452 -23.26 15.95 -39.42
CA LEU A 452 -22.05 15.13 -39.31
C LEU A 452 -22.33 13.62 -39.31
N SER A 453 -23.56 13.22 -38.94
CA SER A 453 -23.99 11.82 -39.02
C SER A 453 -24.84 11.60 -40.26
N PHE A 454 -26.12 11.98 -40.25
CA PHE A 454 -27.09 11.61 -41.29
C PHE A 454 -26.70 12.07 -42.71
N PHE A 455 -26.44 13.35 -42.97
CA PHE A 455 -26.08 13.78 -44.34
C PHE A 455 -24.74 13.19 -44.80
N GLN A 456 -23.78 12.98 -43.90
CA GLN A 456 -22.50 12.36 -44.24
C GLN A 456 -22.64 10.85 -44.54
N THR A 457 -23.39 10.09 -43.74
CA THR A 457 -23.62 8.66 -43.97
C THR A 457 -24.54 8.42 -45.16
N TYR A 458 -25.54 9.27 -45.39
CA TYR A 458 -26.34 9.26 -46.61
C TYR A 458 -25.49 9.50 -47.86
N ARG A 459 -24.55 10.45 -47.82
CA ARG A 459 -23.58 10.68 -48.90
C ARG A 459 -22.60 9.53 -49.09
N MET A 460 -22.21 8.83 -48.03
CA MET A 460 -21.42 7.59 -48.13
C MET A 460 -22.23 6.46 -48.77
N LEU A 461 -23.50 6.29 -48.40
CA LEU A 461 -24.39 5.27 -48.96
C LEU A 461 -24.67 5.50 -50.45
N THR A 462 -24.91 6.74 -50.88
CA THR A 462 -25.08 7.07 -52.30
C THR A 462 -23.77 6.87 -53.08
N ASN A 463 -22.62 7.27 -52.54
CA ASN A 463 -21.30 6.97 -53.11
C ASN A 463 -21.00 5.46 -53.22
N GLN A 464 -21.52 4.63 -52.29
CA GLN A 464 -21.41 3.16 -52.36
C GLN A 464 -22.45 2.52 -53.30
N CYS A 465 -23.54 3.21 -53.60
CA CYS A 465 -24.57 2.76 -54.55
C CYS A 465 -24.27 3.16 -56.01
N LEU A 466 -23.54 4.25 -56.26
CA LEU A 466 -23.12 4.68 -57.60
C LEU A 466 -22.37 3.59 -58.41
N PRO A 467 -21.46 2.78 -57.82
CA PRO A 467 -20.80 1.67 -58.53
C PRO A 467 -21.72 0.50 -58.95
N ARG A 468 -22.98 0.44 -58.49
CA ARG A 468 -23.91 -0.68 -58.74
C ARG A 468 -24.14 -0.95 -60.23
N ALA A 469 -24.04 0.07 -61.08
CA ALA A 469 -24.10 -0.07 -62.54
C ALA A 469 -22.90 -0.87 -63.10
N LYS A 470 -21.67 -0.57 -62.65
CA LYS A 470 -20.45 -1.27 -63.11
C LYS A 470 -20.37 -2.70 -62.56
N TYR A 471 -20.69 -2.90 -61.28
CA TYR A 471 -20.60 -4.23 -60.67
C TYR A 471 -21.69 -5.20 -61.13
N LYS A 472 -22.86 -4.73 -61.58
CA LYS A 472 -23.82 -5.59 -62.27
C LYS A 472 -23.24 -6.15 -63.57
N VAL A 473 -22.76 -5.28 -64.47
CA VAL A 473 -22.21 -5.67 -65.77
C VAL A 473 -21.11 -6.73 -65.62
N VAL A 474 -20.12 -6.48 -64.75
CA VAL A 474 -19.02 -7.42 -64.49
C VAL A 474 -19.50 -8.75 -63.90
N ALA A 475 -20.58 -8.77 -63.10
CA ALA A 475 -21.17 -10.00 -62.57
C ALA A 475 -22.01 -10.77 -63.61
N GLU A 476 -22.74 -10.07 -64.48
CA GLU A 476 -23.45 -10.64 -65.63
C GLU A 476 -22.45 -11.28 -66.63
N GLU A 477 -21.34 -10.59 -66.91
CA GLU A 477 -20.25 -11.08 -67.77
C GLU A 477 -19.52 -12.27 -67.15
N ALA A 478 -19.19 -12.22 -65.85
CA ALA A 478 -18.52 -13.32 -65.15
C ALA A 478 -19.36 -14.60 -65.11
N ARG A 479 -20.69 -14.51 -65.01
CA ARG A 479 -21.62 -15.65 -65.13
C ARG A 479 -21.64 -16.22 -66.54
N ARG A 480 -21.84 -15.35 -67.55
CA ARG A 480 -21.85 -15.75 -68.98
C ARG A 480 -20.56 -16.47 -69.41
N ALA A 481 -19.43 -16.16 -68.78
CA ALA A 481 -18.13 -16.74 -69.11
C ALA A 481 -17.81 -18.08 -68.42
N ARG A 482 -18.61 -18.54 -67.42
CA ARG A 482 -18.23 -19.71 -66.58
C ARG A 482 -19.34 -20.68 -66.17
N GLY A 483 -20.60 -20.42 -66.50
CA GLY A 483 -21.72 -21.26 -66.06
C GLY A 483 -22.08 -21.05 -64.58
N ASP A 484 -23.00 -21.86 -64.07
CA ASP A 484 -23.66 -21.59 -62.78
C ASP A 484 -22.82 -21.90 -61.53
N ASP A 485 -21.71 -22.62 -61.64
CA ASP A 485 -20.73 -22.85 -60.55
C ASP A 485 -19.84 -21.62 -60.24
N ALA A 486 -20.40 -20.41 -60.36
CA ALA A 486 -19.75 -19.14 -60.11
C ALA A 486 -19.63 -18.83 -58.60
N ALA A 487 -18.93 -19.69 -57.85
CA ALA A 487 -18.69 -19.53 -56.43
C ALA A 487 -17.93 -18.23 -56.10
N TYR A 488 -18.49 -17.45 -55.16
CA TYR A 488 -17.85 -16.40 -54.37
C TYR A 488 -16.77 -15.52 -55.05
N VAL A 489 -17.17 -14.39 -55.65
CA VAL A 489 -16.23 -13.32 -56.05
C VAL A 489 -15.83 -12.49 -54.82
N PRO A 490 -14.56 -12.53 -54.31
CA PRO A 490 -14.22 -12.02 -52.98
C PRO A 490 -14.38 -10.50 -52.78
N GLY A 491 -14.45 -9.72 -53.86
CA GLY A 491 -14.74 -8.28 -53.80
C GLY A 491 -16.23 -7.95 -53.62
N VAL A 492 -17.14 -8.75 -54.19
CA VAL A 492 -18.57 -8.43 -54.27
C VAL A 492 -19.24 -8.59 -52.92
N ALA A 493 -18.95 -9.69 -52.20
CA ALA A 493 -19.49 -9.93 -50.86
C ALA A 493 -19.05 -8.84 -49.86
N LYS A 494 -17.78 -8.40 -49.94
CA LYS A 494 -17.22 -7.33 -49.09
C LYS A 494 -17.86 -5.97 -49.38
N ALA A 495 -18.09 -5.64 -50.65
CA ALA A 495 -18.77 -4.41 -51.05
C ALA A 495 -20.25 -4.39 -50.62
N GLU A 496 -20.96 -5.50 -50.79
CA GLU A 496 -22.36 -5.64 -50.38
C GLU A 496 -22.53 -5.62 -48.85
N LEU A 497 -21.60 -6.22 -48.09
CA LEU A 497 -21.58 -6.12 -46.63
C LEU A 497 -21.36 -4.67 -46.18
N ALA A 498 -20.38 -3.96 -46.77
CA ALA A 498 -20.15 -2.55 -46.50
C ALA A 498 -21.38 -1.68 -46.80
N ARG A 499 -22.10 -1.98 -47.90
CA ARG A 499 -23.35 -1.29 -48.28
C ARG A 499 -24.48 -1.54 -47.28
N ARG A 500 -24.61 -2.75 -46.71
CA ARG A 500 -25.57 -3.05 -45.64
C ARG A 500 -25.26 -2.28 -44.36
N HIS A 501 -24.01 -2.34 -43.88
CA HIS A 501 -23.57 -1.57 -42.72
C HIS A 501 -23.77 -0.05 -42.91
N ALA A 502 -23.57 0.47 -44.13
CA ALA A 502 -23.85 1.86 -44.45
C ALA A 502 -25.35 2.19 -44.45
N LYS A 503 -26.22 1.28 -44.93
CA LYS A 503 -27.68 1.43 -44.89
C LYS A 503 -28.19 1.41 -43.44
N GLU A 504 -27.80 0.41 -42.66
CA GLU A 504 -28.13 0.26 -41.25
C GLU A 504 -27.70 1.49 -40.44
N LYS A 505 -26.52 2.05 -40.75
CA LYS A 505 -26.06 3.29 -40.12
C LYS A 505 -26.91 4.51 -40.52
N VAL A 506 -27.28 4.65 -41.80
CA VAL A 506 -28.18 5.74 -42.25
C VAL A 506 -29.56 5.65 -41.59
N GLU A 507 -30.09 4.44 -41.41
CA GLU A 507 -31.37 4.23 -40.74
C GLU A 507 -31.28 4.60 -39.26
N LYS A 508 -30.25 4.15 -38.54
CA LYS A 508 -30.01 4.56 -37.14
C LYS A 508 -29.73 6.06 -36.96
N ASP A 509 -29.00 6.67 -37.88
CA ASP A 509 -28.75 8.11 -37.89
C ASP A 509 -30.06 8.88 -38.15
N LEU A 510 -30.95 8.36 -39.01
CA LEU A 510 -32.27 8.93 -39.29
C LEU A 510 -33.22 8.84 -38.08
N GLU A 511 -33.30 7.67 -37.44
CA GLU A 511 -34.07 7.47 -36.19
C GLU A 511 -33.61 8.46 -35.11
N SER A 512 -32.28 8.63 -34.96
CA SER A 512 -31.69 9.58 -34.00
C SER A 512 -32.06 11.04 -34.31
N VAL A 513 -32.08 11.41 -35.60
CA VAL A 513 -32.51 12.73 -36.07
C VAL A 513 -34.02 12.94 -35.83
N GLN A 514 -34.86 11.95 -36.15
CA GLN A 514 -36.31 12.04 -35.97
C GLN A 514 -36.73 12.12 -34.49
N ALA A 515 -36.03 11.42 -33.59
CA ALA A 515 -36.25 11.55 -32.16
C ALA A 515 -35.96 12.98 -31.66
N LEU A 516 -34.90 13.62 -32.16
CA LEU A 516 -34.57 15.01 -31.84
C LEU A 516 -35.57 16.00 -32.47
N GLU A 517 -36.07 15.73 -33.69
CA GLU A 517 -37.12 16.55 -34.33
C GLU A 517 -38.43 16.52 -33.55
N ALA A 518 -38.80 15.38 -32.98
CA ALA A 518 -39.98 15.24 -32.12
C ALA A 518 -39.82 15.97 -30.78
N VAL A 519 -38.63 15.92 -30.17
CA VAL A 519 -38.33 16.60 -28.89
C VAL A 519 -38.19 18.12 -29.04
N LEU A 520 -37.76 18.60 -30.21
CA LEU A 520 -37.60 20.03 -30.54
C LEU A 520 -38.82 20.66 -31.23
N GLU A 521 -39.91 19.91 -31.42
CA GLU A 521 -41.11 20.34 -32.16
C GLU A 521 -40.81 20.88 -33.58
N VAL A 522 -39.84 20.27 -34.27
CA VAL A 522 -39.35 20.72 -35.59
C VAL A 522 -40.33 20.30 -36.71
N ALA A 523 -41.25 21.21 -37.04
CA ALA A 523 -42.26 21.00 -38.08
C ALA A 523 -41.69 20.83 -39.51
N GLU A 524 -40.54 21.43 -39.81
CA GLU A 524 -39.81 21.21 -41.07
C GLU A 524 -38.30 21.04 -40.78
N ARG A 525 -37.72 19.97 -41.32
CA ARG A 525 -36.32 19.59 -41.12
C ARG A 525 -35.37 20.71 -41.56
N TRP A 526 -34.45 21.10 -40.68
CA TRP A 526 -33.56 22.24 -40.96
C TRP A 526 -32.63 21.96 -42.16
N THR A 527 -32.40 23.00 -42.96
CA THR A 527 -31.52 22.97 -44.12
C THR A 527 -30.40 24.00 -43.99
N LEU A 528 -29.44 23.99 -44.92
CA LEU A 528 -28.38 25.00 -44.99
C LEU A 528 -28.88 26.45 -45.12
N ALA A 529 -30.16 26.66 -45.48
CA ALA A 529 -30.79 27.97 -45.61
C ALA A 529 -31.63 28.38 -44.38
N SER A 530 -31.83 27.50 -43.39
CA SER A 530 -32.67 27.79 -42.22
C SER A 530 -31.98 28.79 -41.26
N PRO A 531 -32.64 29.88 -40.83
CA PRO A 531 -32.01 30.88 -39.95
C PRO A 531 -31.51 30.31 -38.61
N LYS A 532 -32.29 29.43 -37.96
CA LYS A 532 -31.87 28.72 -36.74
C LYS A 532 -30.60 27.88 -36.96
N TRP A 533 -30.51 27.19 -38.09
CA TRP A 533 -29.33 26.39 -38.46
C TRP A 533 -28.08 27.26 -38.59
N ALA A 534 -28.17 28.41 -39.27
CA ALA A 534 -27.06 29.33 -39.40
C ALA A 534 -26.55 29.84 -38.04
N ALA A 535 -27.46 30.24 -37.14
CA ALA A 535 -27.12 30.65 -35.77
C ALA A 535 -26.46 29.52 -34.97
N THR A 536 -27.11 28.35 -34.92
CA THR A 536 -26.61 27.18 -34.17
C THR A 536 -25.25 26.70 -34.69
N VAL A 537 -24.97 26.80 -35.99
CA VAL A 537 -23.65 26.48 -36.56
C VAL A 537 -22.57 27.46 -36.09
N VAL A 538 -22.88 28.75 -35.96
CA VAL A 538 -21.95 29.76 -35.38
C VAL A 538 -21.70 29.47 -33.90
N GLU A 539 -22.73 29.09 -33.15
CA GLU A 539 -22.59 28.69 -31.74
C GLU A 539 -21.76 27.41 -31.59
N ILE A 540 -21.99 26.37 -32.39
CA ILE A 540 -21.19 25.13 -32.39
C ILE A 540 -19.71 25.44 -32.68
N LYS A 541 -19.43 26.36 -33.62
CA LYS A 541 -18.05 26.81 -33.91
C LYS A 541 -17.42 27.50 -32.70
N ARG A 542 -18.10 28.51 -32.11
CA ARG A 542 -17.63 29.23 -30.91
C ARG A 542 -17.46 28.28 -29.71
N ARG A 543 -18.38 27.33 -29.52
CA ARG A 543 -18.33 26.31 -28.46
C ARG A 543 -17.14 25.37 -28.63
N LYS A 544 -16.85 24.92 -29.86
CA LYS A 544 -15.69 24.07 -30.19
C LYS A 544 -14.36 24.81 -30.05
N TYR A 545 -14.32 26.09 -30.40
CA TYR A 545 -13.17 26.95 -30.12
C TYR A 545 -12.93 27.07 -28.60
N GLN A 546 -13.95 27.44 -27.83
CA GLN A 546 -13.80 27.56 -26.37
C GLN A 546 -13.37 26.24 -25.72
N LEU A 547 -13.95 25.10 -26.12
CA LEU A 547 -13.55 23.77 -25.64
C LEU A 547 -12.09 23.42 -25.99
N ALA A 548 -11.61 23.82 -27.17
CA ALA A 548 -10.22 23.61 -27.55
C ALA A 548 -9.26 24.55 -26.81
N LEU A 549 -9.70 25.79 -26.53
CA LEU A 549 -8.98 26.80 -25.75
C LEU A 549 -8.88 26.39 -24.27
N ASP A 550 -9.99 26.10 -23.58
CA ASP A 550 -10.02 25.66 -22.17
C ASP A 550 -9.11 24.42 -21.95
N ALA A 551 -9.11 23.48 -22.91
CA ALA A 551 -8.29 22.27 -22.87
C ALA A 551 -6.81 22.52 -23.20
N LEU A 552 -6.48 23.55 -24.00
CA LEU A 552 -5.12 23.96 -24.30
C LEU A 552 -4.51 24.77 -23.14
N GLU A 553 -5.27 25.72 -22.59
CA GLU A 553 -4.99 26.49 -21.38
C GLU A 553 -4.59 25.55 -20.24
N LEU A 554 -5.46 24.58 -19.88
CA LEU A 554 -5.18 23.60 -18.82
C LEU A 554 -3.85 22.86 -19.03
N LEU A 555 -3.58 22.37 -20.25
CA LEU A 555 -2.36 21.62 -20.55
C LEU A 555 -1.09 22.50 -20.54
N ILE A 556 -1.19 23.80 -20.83
CA ILE A 556 -0.05 24.73 -20.79
C ILE A 556 0.22 25.21 -19.36
N VAL A 557 -0.84 25.54 -18.62
CA VAL A 557 -0.78 25.85 -17.18
C VAL A 557 -0.07 24.71 -16.44
N GLU A 558 -0.50 23.46 -16.62
CA GLU A 558 0.18 22.29 -16.03
C GLU A 558 1.65 22.14 -16.49
N ARG A 559 1.98 22.46 -17.75
CA ARG A 559 3.34 22.35 -18.32
C ARG A 559 4.31 23.31 -17.66
N ILE A 560 3.94 24.58 -17.50
CA ILE A 560 4.80 25.62 -16.90
C ILE A 560 5.18 25.24 -15.46
N PHE A 561 4.26 24.62 -14.72
CA PHE A 561 4.49 24.25 -13.32
C PHE A 561 5.41 23.03 -13.17
N GLU A 562 5.32 22.04 -14.09
CA GLU A 562 6.29 20.94 -14.15
C GLU A 562 7.69 21.40 -14.60
N LEU A 563 7.79 22.36 -15.54
CA LEU A 563 9.07 22.95 -15.95
C LEU A 563 9.74 23.70 -14.78
N THR A 564 8.96 24.43 -13.99
CA THR A 564 9.42 25.09 -12.76
C THR A 564 10.03 24.08 -11.77
N LYS A 565 9.45 22.88 -11.66
CA LYS A 565 9.98 21.79 -10.82
C LYS A 565 11.20 21.07 -11.41
N MET A 566 11.35 21.02 -12.74
CA MET A 566 12.54 20.44 -13.39
C MET A 566 13.84 21.17 -13.02
N ASN A 567 13.76 22.49 -12.82
CA ASN A 567 14.90 23.34 -12.45
C ASN A 567 15.18 23.39 -10.93
N GLN A 568 14.42 22.66 -10.09
CA GLN A 568 14.72 22.58 -8.66
C GLN A 568 16.03 21.81 -8.42
N SER A 569 16.94 22.45 -7.69
CA SER A 569 18.20 21.85 -7.25
C SER A 569 17.95 20.65 -6.30
N GLN A 570 18.97 19.79 -6.16
CA GLN A 570 18.90 18.54 -5.39
C GLN A 570 17.97 17.43 -5.95
N THR A 571 17.33 17.62 -7.11
CA THR A 571 16.56 16.53 -7.77
C THR A 571 17.45 15.37 -8.23
N GLY A 572 17.22 14.17 -7.67
CA GLY A 572 17.99 12.96 -7.98
C GLY A 572 17.87 12.50 -9.44
N TYR A 573 18.85 11.74 -9.94
CA TYR A 573 18.89 11.32 -11.36
C TYR A 573 17.65 10.52 -11.80
N LYS A 574 17.13 9.61 -10.95
CA LYS A 574 15.87 8.89 -11.23
C LYS A 574 14.67 9.86 -11.36
N MET A 575 14.51 10.78 -10.39
CA MET A 575 13.47 11.81 -10.40
C MET A 575 13.49 12.62 -11.69
N ARG A 576 14.67 13.14 -12.08
CA ARG A 576 14.83 13.90 -13.33
C ARG A 576 14.45 13.10 -14.57
N LYS A 577 14.71 11.78 -14.60
CA LYS A 577 14.26 10.87 -15.68
C LYS A 577 12.74 10.65 -15.70
N HIS A 578 12.07 10.66 -14.56
CA HIS A 578 10.60 10.57 -14.48
C HIS A 578 9.94 11.90 -14.90
N ILE A 579 10.43 13.05 -14.40
CA ILE A 579 9.99 14.38 -14.83
C ILE A 579 10.18 14.56 -16.34
N ALA A 580 11.34 14.18 -16.90
CA ALA A 580 11.58 14.25 -18.35
C ALA A 580 10.59 13.40 -19.17
N LYS A 581 10.22 12.19 -18.70
CA LYS A 581 9.18 11.37 -19.33
C LYS A 581 7.79 12.02 -19.26
N ALA A 582 7.42 12.59 -18.11
CA ALA A 582 6.14 13.29 -17.93
C ALA A 582 6.03 14.52 -18.86
N LEU A 583 7.10 15.31 -18.94
CA LEU A 583 7.24 16.44 -19.86
C LEU A 583 7.22 16.03 -21.33
N GLN A 584 7.85 14.91 -21.72
CA GLN A 584 7.72 14.36 -23.08
C GLN A 584 6.28 13.98 -23.41
N ALA A 585 5.61 13.26 -22.51
CA ALA A 585 4.21 12.87 -22.68
C ALA A 585 3.27 14.09 -22.77
N ARG A 586 3.44 15.11 -21.90
CA ARG A 586 2.66 16.35 -22.00
C ARG A 586 3.02 17.17 -23.25
N SER A 587 4.27 17.15 -23.71
CA SER A 587 4.65 17.82 -24.97
C SER A 587 3.84 17.30 -26.16
N LYS A 588 3.64 15.97 -26.24
CA LYS A 588 2.76 15.37 -27.25
C LYS A 588 1.29 15.80 -27.08
N ALA A 589 0.79 15.82 -25.85
CA ALA A 589 -0.60 16.23 -25.56
C ALA A 589 -0.88 17.71 -25.88
N VAL A 590 0.08 18.61 -25.59
CA VAL A 590 -0.01 20.04 -25.92
C VAL A 590 0.02 20.25 -27.44
N LYS A 591 0.88 19.56 -28.19
CA LYS A 591 0.84 19.61 -29.68
C LYS A 591 -0.55 19.21 -30.20
N SER A 592 -1.07 18.07 -29.77
CA SER A 592 -2.44 17.64 -30.12
C SER A 592 -3.57 18.47 -29.48
N ALA A 593 -3.27 19.49 -28.68
CA ALA A 593 -4.23 20.51 -28.26
C ALA A 593 -4.11 21.78 -29.11
N ILE A 594 -2.90 22.20 -29.49
CA ILE A 594 -2.64 23.25 -30.50
C ILE A 594 -3.31 22.87 -31.83
N ASP A 595 -3.14 21.62 -32.29
CA ASP A 595 -3.78 21.11 -33.52
C ASP A 595 -5.30 21.28 -33.49
N ARG A 596 -5.94 21.00 -32.35
CA ARG A 596 -7.40 21.13 -32.14
C ARG A 596 -7.84 22.59 -32.02
N TYR A 597 -7.04 23.42 -31.33
CA TYR A 597 -7.28 24.85 -31.19
C TYR A 597 -7.21 25.54 -32.56
N ASN A 598 -6.15 25.33 -33.34
CA ASN A 598 -5.99 25.92 -34.68
C ASN A 598 -7.11 25.47 -35.63
N ALA A 599 -7.48 24.19 -35.59
CA ALA A 599 -8.60 23.65 -36.39
C ALA A 599 -9.96 24.27 -36.01
N ALA A 600 -10.15 24.77 -34.79
CA ALA A 600 -11.35 25.49 -34.37
C ALA A 600 -11.25 27.01 -34.62
N ALA A 601 -10.07 27.61 -34.42
CA ALA A 601 -9.79 29.04 -34.59
C ALA A 601 -10.06 29.52 -36.03
N VAL A 602 -9.67 28.72 -37.02
CA VAL A 602 -9.87 28.99 -38.45
C VAL A 602 -11.34 28.85 -38.88
N LEU A 603 -12.20 28.22 -38.07
CA LEU A 603 -13.63 28.08 -38.35
C LEU A 603 -14.47 29.26 -37.84
N LEU A 604 -13.89 30.18 -37.06
CA LEU A 604 -14.56 31.39 -36.59
C LEU A 604 -14.57 32.50 -37.65
N ASP A 605 -15.44 33.49 -37.43
CA ASP A 605 -15.55 34.69 -38.24
C ASP A 605 -15.65 35.91 -37.28
N PRO A 606 -14.64 36.80 -37.23
CA PRO A 606 -13.31 36.65 -37.85
C PRO A 606 -12.54 35.42 -37.29
N PRO A 607 -11.58 34.86 -38.05
CA PRO A 607 -10.75 33.74 -37.59
C PRO A 607 -9.78 34.19 -36.51
N MET A 608 -9.59 33.37 -35.47
CA MET A 608 -8.70 33.67 -34.34
C MET A 608 -7.23 33.35 -34.64
N PRO A 609 -6.25 33.97 -33.94
CA PRO A 609 -4.83 33.77 -34.19
C PRO A 609 -4.39 32.30 -34.13
N HIS A 610 -3.59 31.88 -35.11
CA HIS A 610 -3.02 30.53 -35.20
C HIS A 610 -1.76 30.39 -34.33
N LEU A 611 -1.74 29.39 -33.45
CA LEU A 611 -0.61 29.09 -32.56
C LEU A 611 0.41 28.16 -33.19
N THR A 612 1.70 28.44 -32.98
CA THR A 612 2.79 27.49 -33.22
C THR A 612 3.20 26.76 -31.93
N TRP A 613 3.98 25.70 -32.06
CA TRP A 613 4.56 25.02 -30.89
C TRP A 613 5.63 25.87 -30.21
N GLU A 614 6.35 26.66 -31.01
CA GLU A 614 7.47 27.50 -30.64
C GLU A 614 6.97 28.62 -29.72
N GLN A 615 5.93 29.37 -30.14
CA GLN A 615 5.24 30.37 -29.30
C GLN A 615 4.82 29.77 -27.95
N VAL A 616 4.17 28.60 -27.97
CA VAL A 616 3.67 27.90 -26.77
C VAL A 616 4.79 27.39 -25.84
N VAL A 617 6.04 27.32 -26.31
CA VAL A 617 7.20 26.90 -25.51
C VAL A 617 8.08 28.08 -25.09
N GLU A 618 8.04 29.21 -25.80
CA GLU A 618 8.73 30.45 -25.43
C GLU A 618 8.08 31.14 -24.22
N TYR A 619 6.78 30.94 -23.99
CA TYR A 619 6.10 31.38 -22.77
C TYR A 619 6.66 30.69 -21.51
N ALA A 620 7.45 31.43 -20.73
CA ALA A 620 8.06 30.95 -19.49
C ALA A 620 7.13 31.09 -18.28
N PHE A 621 6.19 32.04 -18.34
CA PHE A 621 5.28 32.41 -17.26
C PHE A 621 3.83 32.53 -17.77
N LEU A 622 2.85 32.43 -16.86
CA LEU A 622 1.43 32.60 -17.19
C LEU A 622 1.07 34.02 -17.67
N ALA A 623 1.87 35.02 -17.28
CA ALA A 623 1.72 36.40 -17.70
C ALA A 623 2.10 36.62 -19.18
N ASP A 624 2.95 35.75 -19.74
CA ASP A 624 3.40 35.85 -21.13
C ASP A 624 2.33 35.35 -22.11
N PHE A 625 1.31 34.63 -21.63
CA PHE A 625 0.33 33.94 -22.46
C PHE A 625 -0.81 34.90 -22.88
N ASP A 626 -0.55 35.74 -23.89
CA ASP A 626 -1.48 36.77 -24.40
C ASP A 626 -2.90 36.26 -24.71
N ILE A 627 -3.05 34.98 -25.07
CA ILE A 627 -4.36 34.35 -25.34
C ILE A 627 -5.25 34.21 -24.09
N LEU A 628 -4.70 34.39 -22.87
CA LEU A 628 -5.52 34.53 -21.66
C LEU A 628 -6.19 35.92 -21.54
N LEU A 629 -5.74 36.93 -22.29
CA LEU A 629 -6.29 38.29 -22.23
C LEU A 629 -7.75 38.33 -22.69
N ASP A 630 -8.08 37.61 -23.78
CA ASP A 630 -9.43 37.53 -24.36
C ASP A 630 -10.47 36.79 -23.48
N THR A 631 -10.04 36.14 -22.39
CA THR A 631 -10.93 35.28 -21.58
C THR A 631 -10.82 35.45 -20.06
N ARG A 632 -9.63 35.67 -19.50
CA ARG A 632 -9.37 35.56 -18.04
C ARG A 632 -8.28 36.52 -17.53
N ALA A 633 -8.26 37.78 -18.00
CA ALA A 633 -7.23 38.77 -17.64
C ALA A 633 -6.97 38.91 -16.11
N GLU A 634 -8.00 38.74 -15.26
CA GLU A 634 -7.83 38.74 -13.79
C GLU A 634 -6.85 37.68 -13.26
N VAL A 635 -6.68 36.54 -13.94
CA VAL A 635 -5.87 35.42 -13.46
C VAL A 635 -4.38 35.76 -13.50
N GLN A 636 -3.90 36.46 -14.54
CA GLN A 636 -2.50 36.85 -14.66
C GLN A 636 -2.01 37.73 -13.50
N SER A 637 -2.92 38.50 -12.88
CA SER A 637 -2.62 39.34 -11.71
C SER A 637 -2.46 38.58 -10.40
N ARG A 638 -2.90 37.31 -10.31
CA ARG A 638 -2.98 36.57 -9.05
C ARG A 638 -1.59 36.20 -8.52
N PRO A 639 -1.29 36.39 -7.22
CA PRO A 639 0.04 36.12 -6.66
C PRO A 639 0.57 34.72 -6.95
N TRP A 640 -0.29 33.70 -6.88
CA TRP A 640 0.07 32.30 -7.10
C TRP A 640 0.57 31.99 -8.52
N THR A 641 0.35 32.86 -9.52
CA THR A 641 0.90 32.66 -10.86
C THR A 641 2.42 32.90 -10.92
N ARG A 642 2.97 33.69 -9.99
CA ARG A 642 4.35 34.21 -10.03
C ARG A 642 5.35 33.19 -9.43
N PRO A 643 6.49 32.89 -10.08
CA PRO A 643 7.43 31.86 -9.61
C PRO A 643 7.96 32.07 -8.19
N ALA A 644 8.32 33.30 -7.81
CA ALA A 644 8.83 33.61 -6.46
C ALA A 644 7.79 33.30 -5.35
N TYR A 645 6.52 33.58 -5.64
CA TYR A 645 5.39 33.36 -4.72
C TYR A 645 5.09 31.87 -4.58
N ARG A 646 5.19 31.10 -5.68
CA ARG A 646 5.20 29.62 -5.60
C ARG A 646 6.37 29.07 -4.80
N MET A 647 7.58 29.62 -4.94
CA MET A 647 8.74 29.17 -4.15
C MET A 647 8.57 29.46 -2.65
N ALA A 648 7.99 30.60 -2.30
CA ALA A 648 7.63 30.93 -0.92
C ALA A 648 6.52 30.00 -0.38
N MET A 649 5.50 29.69 -1.19
CA MET A 649 4.44 28.74 -0.86
C MET A 649 4.98 27.30 -0.66
N ASP A 650 5.83 26.81 -1.55
CA ASP A 650 6.55 25.53 -1.42
C ASP A 650 7.41 25.50 -0.14
N CYS A 651 8.04 26.62 0.23
CA CYS A 651 8.83 26.76 1.46
C CYS A 651 7.93 26.71 2.71
N TYR A 652 6.83 27.47 2.71
CA TYR A 652 5.83 27.48 3.78
C TYR A 652 5.27 26.08 4.05
N PHE A 653 4.76 25.39 3.02
CA PHE A 653 4.20 24.05 3.22
C PHE A 653 5.27 23.04 3.66
N LYS A 654 6.53 23.15 3.22
CA LYS A 654 7.64 22.34 3.76
C LYS A 654 7.90 22.62 5.25
N ILE A 655 7.79 23.87 5.71
CA ILE A 655 7.92 24.24 7.13
C ILE A 655 6.75 23.66 7.94
N VAL A 656 5.51 23.74 7.45
CA VAL A 656 4.33 23.13 8.10
C VAL A 656 4.50 21.60 8.22
N ARG A 657 4.86 20.93 7.12
CA ARG A 657 5.13 19.49 7.10
C ARG A 657 6.32 19.09 8.01
N ALA A 658 7.34 19.94 8.15
CA ALA A 658 8.45 19.72 9.10
C ALA A 658 8.00 19.83 10.58
N ARG A 659 7.03 20.69 10.91
CA ARG A 659 6.43 20.75 12.26
C ARG A 659 5.61 19.48 12.56
N GLU A 660 4.85 19.00 11.59
CA GLU A 660 4.13 17.72 11.70
C GLU A 660 5.09 16.54 11.87
N GLU A 661 6.20 16.51 11.13
CA GLU A 661 7.23 15.48 11.28
C GLU A 661 7.83 15.50 12.70
N ILE A 662 8.15 16.68 13.26
CA ILE A 662 8.60 16.79 14.66
C ILE A 662 7.51 16.31 15.64
N LYS A 663 6.23 16.67 15.44
CA LYS A 663 5.13 16.16 16.29
C LYS A 663 5.02 14.63 16.22
N CYS A 664 5.11 14.06 15.01
CA CYS A 664 5.06 12.63 14.78
C CYS A 664 6.25 11.92 15.46
N LEU A 665 7.48 12.36 15.18
CA LEU A 665 8.70 11.78 15.78
C LEU A 665 8.75 11.88 17.31
N ASN A 666 8.14 12.92 17.89
CA ASN A 666 7.98 13.09 19.33
C ASN A 666 7.01 12.07 19.97
N VAL A 667 6.16 11.40 19.18
CA VAL A 667 5.39 10.21 19.57
C VAL A 667 6.17 8.94 19.22
N GLU A 668 6.69 8.84 17.99
CA GLU A 668 7.36 7.64 17.46
C GLU A 668 8.60 7.22 18.29
N ILE A 669 9.39 8.17 18.82
CA ILE A 669 10.61 7.86 19.59
C ILE A 669 10.31 7.25 20.97
N PRO A 670 9.45 7.85 21.83
CA PRO A 670 9.01 7.23 23.08
C PRO A 670 8.42 5.82 22.94
N ARG A 671 7.66 5.55 21.86
CA ARG A 671 7.11 4.22 21.58
C ARG A 671 8.23 3.17 21.45
N VAL A 672 9.28 3.44 20.68
CA VAL A 672 10.45 2.54 20.53
C VAL A 672 11.22 2.37 21.84
N VAL A 673 11.42 3.46 22.60
CA VAL A 673 12.09 3.39 23.91
C VAL A 673 11.34 2.48 24.89
N THR A 674 10.01 2.56 24.88
CA THR A 674 9.13 1.75 25.74
C THR A 674 9.07 0.30 25.27
N TRP A 675 8.96 0.07 23.95
CA TRP A 675 9.02 -1.27 23.35
C TRP A 675 10.30 -2.02 23.72
N ILE A 676 11.46 -1.39 23.58
CA ILE A 676 12.76 -1.98 23.96
C ILE A 676 12.77 -2.45 25.42
N HIS A 677 12.19 -1.67 26.32
CA HIS A 677 12.11 -2.00 27.75
C HIS A 677 11.15 -3.16 28.02
N ASP A 678 9.92 -3.08 27.50
CA ASP A 678 8.87 -4.03 27.85
C ASP A 678 8.99 -5.35 27.09
N GLU A 679 9.41 -5.37 25.82
CA GLU A 679 9.73 -6.60 25.09
C GLU A 679 10.90 -7.36 25.77
N TYR A 680 11.95 -6.66 26.21
CA TYR A 680 13.02 -7.29 26.99
C TYR A 680 12.47 -7.95 28.27
N ARG A 681 11.59 -7.27 29.00
CA ARG A 681 10.99 -7.77 30.25
C ARG A 681 10.06 -8.96 30.01
N VAL A 682 9.19 -8.91 29.00
CA VAL A 682 8.29 -10.01 28.63
C VAL A 682 9.10 -11.25 28.25
N LEU A 683 10.07 -11.11 27.34
CA LEU A 683 10.90 -12.23 26.90
C LEU A 683 11.78 -12.79 28.03
N ARG A 684 12.34 -11.94 28.90
CA ARG A 684 13.16 -12.41 30.03
C ARG A 684 12.31 -13.04 31.14
N LYS A 685 11.08 -12.56 31.37
CA LYS A 685 10.12 -13.22 32.27
C LYS A 685 9.77 -14.61 31.76
N LYS A 686 9.41 -14.75 30.48
CA LYS A 686 9.10 -16.07 29.90
C LYS A 686 10.28 -17.04 29.95
N GLU A 687 11.49 -16.55 29.70
CA GLU A 687 12.71 -17.34 29.86
C GLU A 687 12.83 -17.91 31.29
N VAL A 688 12.62 -17.09 32.33
CA VAL A 688 12.69 -17.53 33.73
C VAL A 688 11.55 -18.48 34.12
N GLU A 689 10.33 -18.24 33.63
CA GLU A 689 9.18 -19.14 33.86
C GLU A 689 9.42 -20.57 33.33
N LEU A 690 10.07 -20.70 32.17
CA LEU A 690 10.38 -22.00 31.58
C LEU A 690 11.57 -22.71 32.29
N TRP A 691 12.48 -21.95 32.92
CA TRP A 691 13.52 -22.52 33.79
C TRP A 691 13.01 -22.94 35.19
N ALA A 692 11.77 -22.61 35.56
CA ALA A 692 11.20 -22.98 36.85
C ALA A 692 10.68 -24.43 36.86
N ALA A 693 11.17 -25.23 37.80
CA ALA A 693 10.86 -26.66 37.91
C ALA A 693 9.36 -26.94 38.15
N GLY A 694 8.75 -26.27 39.13
CA GLY A 694 7.36 -26.52 39.52
C GLY A 694 7.10 -27.97 39.91
N ASN A 695 5.89 -28.47 39.62
CA ASN A 695 5.48 -29.87 39.85
C ASN A 695 5.55 -30.71 38.55
N LYS A 696 6.53 -30.45 37.68
CA LYS A 696 6.67 -31.10 36.36
C LYS A 696 7.48 -32.40 36.47
N SER A 697 7.27 -33.33 35.55
CA SER A 697 8.17 -34.46 35.33
C SER A 697 9.50 -34.00 34.72
N GLU A 698 10.55 -34.82 34.83
CA GLU A 698 11.88 -34.48 34.27
C GLU A 698 11.85 -34.39 32.72
N GLU A 699 10.95 -35.11 32.04
CA GLU A 699 10.77 -35.04 30.58
C GLU A 699 10.11 -33.71 30.15
N GLU A 700 9.07 -33.27 30.86
CA GLU A 700 8.48 -31.93 30.67
C GLU A 700 9.48 -30.83 30.99
N LEU A 701 10.27 -31.01 32.06
CA LEU A 701 11.27 -30.05 32.50
C LEU A 701 12.42 -29.92 31.50
N GLU A 702 12.90 -31.02 30.90
CA GLU A 702 13.93 -30.95 29.85
C GLU A 702 13.39 -30.31 28.56
N ALA A 703 12.14 -30.60 28.19
CA ALA A 703 11.47 -29.92 27.08
C ALA A 703 11.37 -28.39 27.31
N ASP A 704 10.97 -27.97 28.52
CA ASP A 704 10.89 -26.56 28.90
C ASP A 704 12.26 -25.87 28.99
N ARG A 705 13.31 -26.54 29.50
CA ARG A 705 14.71 -26.05 29.46
C ARG A 705 15.15 -25.81 28.02
N GLY A 706 14.89 -26.76 27.13
CA GLY A 706 15.18 -26.65 25.70
C GLY A 706 14.45 -25.46 25.05
N LEU A 707 13.16 -25.28 25.37
CA LEU A 707 12.33 -24.17 24.92
C LEU A 707 12.82 -22.82 25.48
N ALA A 708 13.22 -22.76 26.74
CA ALA A 708 13.79 -21.57 27.40
C ALA A 708 15.08 -21.11 26.70
N VAL A 709 15.93 -22.03 26.24
CA VAL A 709 17.12 -21.71 25.43
C VAL A 709 16.73 -21.11 24.07
N GLN A 710 15.62 -21.54 23.46
CA GLN A 710 15.13 -20.93 22.21
C GLN A 710 14.49 -19.55 22.45
N VAL A 711 13.78 -19.35 23.57
CA VAL A 711 13.28 -18.04 24.01
C VAL A 711 14.43 -17.07 24.29
N ARG A 712 15.53 -17.53 24.92
CA ARG A 712 16.78 -16.75 25.08
C ARG A 712 17.36 -16.32 23.73
N LYS A 713 17.51 -17.26 22.78
CA LYS A 713 18.00 -16.98 21.42
C LYS A 713 17.07 -16.03 20.65
N TYR A 714 15.76 -16.09 20.90
CA TYR A 714 14.78 -15.13 20.37
C TYR A 714 15.00 -13.73 20.97
N ARG A 715 15.15 -13.62 22.30
CA ARG A 715 15.46 -12.36 23.01
C ARG A 715 16.75 -11.71 22.52
N GLU A 716 17.79 -12.50 22.28
CA GLU A 716 19.09 -12.07 21.72
C GLU A 716 19.04 -11.76 20.20
N ARG A 717 18.00 -12.22 19.49
CA ARG A 717 17.71 -11.84 18.11
C ARG A 717 17.00 -10.49 18.06
N CYS A 718 15.94 -10.31 18.83
CA CYS A 718 15.18 -9.05 18.90
C CYS A 718 16.02 -7.90 19.45
N GLY A 719 16.61 -8.07 20.64
CA GLY A 719 17.33 -7.01 21.35
C GLY A 719 18.71 -6.63 20.78
N ARG A 720 19.07 -7.17 19.60
CA ARG A 720 20.42 -7.07 19.02
C ARG A 720 20.86 -5.65 18.69
N PHE A 721 19.91 -4.75 18.43
CA PHE A 721 20.18 -3.38 17.98
C PHE A 721 19.79 -2.31 19.01
N ASP A 722 19.13 -2.69 20.10
CA ASP A 722 18.58 -1.79 21.13
C ASP A 722 19.65 -0.86 21.73
N ALA A 723 20.84 -1.40 22.03
CA ALA A 723 21.96 -0.61 22.53
C ALA A 723 22.42 0.45 21.52
N ALA A 724 22.31 0.19 20.21
CA ALA A 724 22.59 1.18 19.16
C ALA A 724 21.44 2.18 19.00
N HIS A 725 20.18 1.76 19.20
CA HIS A 725 19.01 2.64 19.21
C HIS A 725 19.09 3.64 20.37
N MET A 726 19.31 3.16 21.60
CA MET A 726 19.45 4.02 22.78
C MET A 726 20.67 4.94 22.70
N ARG A 727 21.79 4.52 22.08
CA ARG A 727 22.92 5.44 21.79
C ARG A 727 22.51 6.57 20.83
N ARG A 728 21.78 6.27 19.76
CA ARG A 728 21.30 7.28 18.78
C ARG A 728 20.30 8.25 19.41
N PHE A 729 19.34 7.76 20.19
CA PHE A 729 18.37 8.59 20.88
C PHE A 729 19.02 9.47 21.96
N ARG A 730 19.94 8.93 22.78
CA ARG A 730 20.73 9.73 23.76
C ARG A 730 21.62 10.79 23.10
N ALA A 731 22.02 10.58 21.84
CA ALA A 731 22.74 11.59 21.06
C ALA A 731 21.82 12.62 20.38
N LEU A 732 20.52 12.31 20.19
CA LEU A 732 19.52 13.27 19.75
C LEU A 732 19.04 14.14 20.92
N ALA A 733 18.85 13.56 22.11
CA ALA A 733 18.43 14.27 23.34
C ALA A 733 19.49 15.20 23.95
N LYS A 734 20.60 15.45 23.25
CA LYS A 734 21.56 16.54 23.53
C LYS A 734 21.29 17.79 22.69
N ASP A 735 20.41 17.71 21.69
CA ASP A 735 19.98 18.86 20.90
C ASP A 735 18.96 19.67 21.74
N PRO A 736 19.16 20.98 21.98
CA PRO A 736 18.22 21.80 22.75
C PRO A 736 16.79 21.84 22.20
N TRP A 737 16.58 21.44 20.94
CA TRP A 737 15.27 21.37 20.30
C TRP A 737 14.59 20.01 20.43
N PHE A 738 15.18 19.05 21.17
CA PHE A 738 14.54 17.78 21.53
C PHE A 738 13.77 17.92 22.86
N THR A 739 12.45 17.80 22.80
CA THR A 739 11.54 18.17 23.90
C THR A 739 10.89 17.00 24.65
N ARG A 740 11.34 15.76 24.41
CA ARG A 740 10.71 14.54 24.96
C ARG A 740 11.64 13.77 25.89
N SER A 741 11.04 12.94 26.74
CA SER A 741 11.79 12.06 27.65
C SER A 741 12.32 10.82 26.92
N LEU A 742 13.42 10.27 27.42
CA LEU A 742 13.92 8.92 27.09
C LEU A 742 13.69 7.91 28.24
N VAL A 743 12.83 8.25 29.20
CA VAL A 743 12.25 7.31 30.16
C VAL A 743 11.13 6.53 29.45
N PRO A 744 11.04 5.19 29.59
CA PRO A 744 9.90 4.41 29.10
C PRO A 744 8.56 4.97 29.60
N GLY A 745 7.57 5.02 28.71
CA GLY A 745 6.20 5.37 29.07
C GLY A 745 5.42 4.16 29.58
N THR A 746 4.11 4.14 29.34
CA THR A 746 3.26 2.98 29.61
C THR A 746 2.44 2.66 28.37
N SER A 747 2.55 1.44 27.83
CA SER A 747 1.76 0.98 26.69
C SER A 747 0.27 0.88 27.05
N LEU A 748 -0.59 1.25 26.11
CA LEU A 748 -2.04 1.09 26.25
C LEU A 748 -2.44 -0.38 26.41
N GLU A 749 -1.78 -1.30 25.69
CA GLU A 749 -2.02 -2.75 25.79
C GLU A 749 -1.71 -3.27 27.20
N VAL A 750 -0.66 -2.73 27.84
CA VAL A 750 -0.25 -3.09 29.20
C VAL A 750 -1.22 -2.52 30.24
N LEU A 751 -1.88 -1.38 29.97
CA LEU A 751 -2.92 -0.82 30.82
C LEU A 751 -4.25 -1.57 30.67
N GLU A 752 -4.59 -1.98 29.45
CA GLU A 752 -5.81 -2.75 29.15
C GLU A 752 -5.73 -4.14 29.80
N ALA A 753 -4.63 -4.88 29.61
CA ALA A 753 -4.40 -6.15 30.30
C ALA A 753 -4.36 -6.01 31.84
N GLN A 754 -3.88 -4.87 32.37
CA GLN A 754 -3.96 -4.58 33.82
C GLN A 754 -5.38 -4.25 34.29
N LYS A 755 -6.22 -3.66 33.43
CA LYS A 755 -7.64 -3.39 33.73
C LYS A 755 -8.43 -4.69 33.73
N GLU A 756 -8.29 -5.51 32.69
CA GLU A 756 -8.89 -6.85 32.59
C GLU A 756 -8.50 -7.71 33.79
N ALA A 757 -7.21 -7.76 34.15
CA ALA A 757 -6.75 -8.52 35.31
C ALA A 757 -7.25 -7.98 36.67
N ARG A 758 -7.66 -6.71 36.76
CA ARG A 758 -8.33 -6.15 37.95
C ARG A 758 -9.82 -6.47 37.95
N GLU A 759 -10.47 -6.43 36.80
CA GLU A 759 -11.89 -6.75 36.62
C GLU A 759 -12.14 -8.24 36.86
N ALA A 760 -11.31 -9.14 36.32
CA ALA A 760 -11.37 -10.57 36.60
C ALA A 760 -11.12 -10.91 38.09
N ARG A 761 -10.20 -10.21 38.76
CA ARG A 761 -10.00 -10.37 40.22
C ARG A 761 -11.20 -9.90 41.04
N ARG A 762 -11.85 -8.80 40.63
CA ARG A 762 -13.09 -8.33 41.27
C ARG A 762 -14.23 -9.32 41.09
N ALA A 763 -14.41 -9.85 39.88
CA ALA A 763 -15.40 -10.90 39.60
C ALA A 763 -15.15 -12.13 40.49
N ALA A 764 -13.93 -12.67 40.51
CA ALA A 764 -13.58 -13.82 41.37
C ALA A 764 -13.76 -13.54 42.87
N THR A 765 -13.49 -12.31 43.34
CA THR A 765 -13.72 -11.93 44.75
C THR A 765 -15.22 -11.80 45.07
N GLN A 766 -16.02 -11.33 44.12
CA GLN A 766 -17.47 -11.21 44.27
C GLN A 766 -18.15 -12.59 44.19
N GLU A 767 -17.68 -13.47 43.33
CA GLU A 767 -18.10 -14.87 43.22
C GLU A 767 -17.74 -15.65 44.50
N GLN A 768 -16.52 -15.48 45.03
CA GLN A 768 -16.12 -15.99 46.35
C GLN A 768 -17.05 -15.48 47.46
N MET A 769 -17.30 -14.16 47.55
CA MET A 769 -18.20 -13.59 48.56
C MET A 769 -19.65 -14.07 48.42
N GLN A 770 -20.11 -14.45 47.23
CA GLN A 770 -21.42 -15.08 47.05
C GLN A 770 -21.44 -16.51 47.59
N VAL A 771 -20.43 -17.33 47.26
CA VAL A 771 -20.30 -18.70 47.80
C VAL A 771 -20.18 -18.67 49.32
N ASP A 772 -19.32 -17.82 49.88
CA ASP A 772 -19.15 -17.66 51.32
C ASP A 772 -20.49 -17.26 52.00
N SER A 773 -21.33 -16.43 51.34
CA SER A 773 -22.67 -16.04 51.84
C SER A 773 -23.74 -17.12 51.69
N GLU A 774 -23.61 -18.04 50.72
CA GLU A 774 -24.50 -19.20 50.57
C GLU A 774 -24.14 -20.29 51.61
N GLU A 775 -22.84 -20.50 51.91
CA GLU A 775 -22.42 -21.36 53.02
C GLU A 775 -22.88 -20.82 54.39
N GLU A 776 -22.81 -19.51 54.66
CA GLU A 776 -23.34 -18.94 55.92
C GLU A 776 -24.86 -19.19 56.10
N VAL A 777 -25.63 -19.21 55.00
CA VAL A 777 -27.06 -19.54 55.02
C VAL A 777 -27.32 -21.03 55.27
N GLU A 778 -26.53 -21.94 54.68
CA GLU A 778 -26.64 -23.38 55.00
C GLU A 778 -26.21 -23.69 56.44
N VAL A 779 -25.14 -23.05 56.95
CA VAL A 779 -24.68 -23.22 58.34
C VAL A 779 -25.70 -22.69 59.35
N ALA A 780 -26.38 -21.57 59.05
CA ALA A 780 -27.49 -21.09 59.86
C ALA A 780 -28.66 -22.10 59.94
N SER A 781 -28.90 -22.87 58.86
CA SER A 781 -30.03 -23.82 58.79
C SER A 781 -29.86 -25.10 59.61
N THR A 782 -28.64 -25.42 60.08
CA THR A 782 -28.29 -26.73 60.66
C THR A 782 -28.09 -26.75 62.18
N SER A 783 -28.37 -25.65 62.89
CA SER A 783 -27.93 -25.43 64.29
C SER A 783 -29.03 -25.30 65.36
N THR A 784 -30.20 -25.91 65.20
CA THR A 784 -31.14 -26.15 66.33
C THR A 784 -31.63 -27.60 66.41
N GLY A 785 -31.16 -28.34 67.43
CA GLY A 785 -31.40 -29.78 67.56
C GLY A 785 -31.56 -30.28 69.00
N ALA A 786 -32.82 -30.24 69.49
CA ALA A 786 -33.38 -30.98 70.64
C ALA A 786 -33.05 -30.57 72.09
N VAL A 787 -33.98 -30.97 72.98
CA VAL A 787 -34.08 -30.82 74.45
C VAL A 787 -34.56 -29.42 74.93
N GLY A 788 -35.68 -29.26 75.65
CA GLY A 788 -36.79 -30.20 75.91
C GLY A 788 -37.63 -29.89 77.17
N ARG A 789 -38.95 -30.11 77.09
CA ARG A 789 -40.00 -30.14 78.14
C ARG A 789 -40.61 -28.84 78.73
N GLU A 790 -41.95 -28.82 78.64
CA GLU A 790 -42.95 -28.52 79.70
C GLU A 790 -43.25 -27.06 80.15
N ALA A 791 -44.51 -26.90 80.64
CA ALA A 791 -45.14 -25.78 81.36
C ALA A 791 -45.68 -24.53 80.60
N GLU A 792 -47.00 -24.54 80.41
CA GLU A 792 -48.00 -23.53 80.86
C GLU A 792 -47.93 -22.01 80.51
N GLU A 793 -49.01 -21.60 79.80
CA GLU A 793 -49.88 -20.42 80.02
C GLU A 793 -49.45 -18.93 79.76
N ALA A 794 -50.48 -18.19 79.31
CA ALA A 794 -50.81 -16.78 79.56
C ALA A 794 -50.34 -15.61 78.64
N TRP A 795 -51.29 -15.18 77.80
CA TRP A 795 -51.84 -13.81 77.61
C TRP A 795 -50.93 -12.57 77.40
N VAL A 796 -51.27 -11.84 76.30
CA VAL A 796 -51.47 -10.36 76.20
C VAL A 796 -50.26 -9.41 76.01
N ASP A 797 -50.31 -8.74 74.85
CA ASP A 797 -50.05 -7.31 74.49
C ASP A 797 -48.73 -6.63 74.98
N GLU A 798 -48.30 -5.43 74.56
CA GLU A 798 -48.86 -4.37 73.71
C GLU A 798 -47.73 -3.58 72.98
N GLU A 799 -48.05 -2.39 72.45
CA GLU A 799 -47.29 -1.39 71.65
C GLU A 799 -45.82 -1.03 72.04
N GLY A 800 -45.10 -0.30 71.15
CA GLY A 800 -43.79 0.31 71.46
C GLY A 800 -43.07 1.00 70.28
N ASP A 801 -43.21 2.32 70.16
CA ASP A 801 -42.74 3.18 69.06
C ASP A 801 -41.31 3.79 69.21
N GLU A 802 -40.85 4.44 68.12
CA GLU A 802 -40.01 5.67 68.03
C GLU A 802 -38.49 5.73 68.39
N GLU A 803 -37.72 6.40 67.48
CA GLU A 803 -36.63 7.40 67.70
C GLU A 803 -35.31 7.04 68.50
N LEU A 804 -34.17 7.77 68.47
CA LEU A 804 -33.49 8.68 67.50
C LEU A 804 -31.97 8.86 67.85
N GLU A 805 -31.24 9.59 66.99
CA GLU A 805 -30.11 10.51 67.30
C GLU A 805 -28.66 10.02 67.62
N GLU A 806 -27.76 10.99 67.83
CA GLU A 806 -26.31 10.97 67.49
C GLU A 806 -25.32 11.10 68.68
N GLY A 807 -24.03 10.83 68.41
CA GLY A 807 -22.89 11.49 69.07
C GLY A 807 -21.79 10.58 69.65
N LEU A 808 -20.58 11.06 70.02
CA LEU A 808 -19.82 12.27 69.62
C LEU A 808 -18.39 12.22 70.23
N SER A 809 -17.34 12.68 69.51
CA SER A 809 -15.92 12.83 69.99
C SER A 809 -15.18 11.49 70.29
N ALA A 810 -13.85 11.33 70.22
CA ALA A 810 -12.65 12.18 69.96
C ALA A 810 -11.52 11.24 69.40
N GLN A 811 -10.20 11.47 69.25
CA GLN A 811 -9.15 12.53 69.32
C GLN A 811 -7.84 11.87 68.72
N LEU A 812 -6.71 12.47 68.33
CA LEU A 812 -6.20 13.85 68.12
C LEU A 812 -5.26 13.82 66.86
N TYR A 813 -4.04 14.40 66.87
CA TYR A 813 -3.16 14.55 65.68
C TYR A 813 -1.69 14.93 66.03
N THR A 814 -0.69 14.46 65.26
CA THR A 814 0.66 15.06 64.97
C THR A 814 1.36 14.20 63.88
N LEU A 815 2.02 14.64 62.78
CA LEU A 815 2.91 15.78 62.42
C LEU A 815 4.35 15.69 63.01
N SER A 816 5.46 16.09 62.34
CA SER A 816 5.78 16.32 60.91
C SER A 816 7.31 16.59 60.67
N MET A 817 7.81 16.27 59.48
CA MET A 817 8.94 16.87 58.68
C MET A 817 10.22 17.55 59.27
N LEU A 818 11.36 17.16 58.65
CA LEU A 818 12.47 17.99 58.08
C LEU A 818 13.63 18.59 58.93
N ALA A 819 14.70 18.93 58.17
CA ALA A 819 15.92 19.74 58.47
C ALA A 819 17.05 19.08 59.32
N VAL A 820 18.34 19.51 59.26
CA VAL A 820 19.30 19.87 58.16
C VAL A 820 20.70 20.10 58.81
N ASP A 821 21.78 20.29 58.02
CA ASP A 821 23.19 20.54 58.41
C ASP A 821 23.97 19.35 59.03
N GLY A 822 25.30 19.24 58.91
CA GLY A 822 26.27 20.03 58.11
C GLY A 822 27.75 19.71 58.48
N VAL A 823 28.71 20.09 57.62
CA VAL A 823 30.19 19.95 57.80
C VAL A 823 30.73 18.48 57.75
N GLY A 824 31.91 18.14 57.22
CA GLY A 824 32.90 18.89 56.42
C GLY A 824 34.30 18.23 56.43
N ALA A 825 35.10 18.48 55.37
CA ALA A 825 36.44 17.90 55.08
C ALA A 825 36.47 16.36 54.79
N GLY A 826 37.44 15.82 54.04
CA GLY A 826 38.47 16.46 53.20
C GLY A 826 39.69 15.58 52.94
N ARG A 827 40.28 15.68 51.72
CA ARG A 827 41.45 14.94 51.16
C ARG A 827 41.25 13.44 50.81
N SER A 828 42.10 12.83 49.99
CA SER A 828 42.67 13.25 48.67
C SER A 828 43.41 12.07 47.98
N ASP A 829 43.56 12.18 46.65
CA ASP A 829 44.63 11.65 45.79
C ASP A 829 44.78 10.14 45.43
N ASP A 830 45.46 9.96 44.28
CA ASP A 830 46.20 8.83 43.67
C ASP A 830 45.51 7.54 43.16
N GLU A 831 45.28 7.58 41.83
CA GLU A 831 45.76 6.67 40.75
C GLU A 831 45.94 5.15 40.96
N GLY A 832 45.48 4.38 39.97
CA GLY A 832 45.63 2.92 39.82
C GLY A 832 44.91 2.36 38.59
#